data_AF-A0A9D7HS80-F1
#
_entry.id   AF-A0A9D7HS80-F1
#
_cell.length_a   1.000
_cell.length_b   1.000
_cell.length_c   1.000
_cell.angle_alpha   90.00
_cell.angle_beta   90.00
_cell.angle_gamma   90.00
#
_symmetry.space_group_name_H-M   'P 1'
#
loop_
_entity.id
_entity.type
_entity.pdbx_description
1 polymer ?
#
loop_
_entity_poly.entity_id
_entity_poly.type
_entity_poly.pdbx_seq_one_letter_code
_entity_poly.pdbx_strand_id
1 'polypeptide(L)'
;MERTVQSTLSPEVLAAFLREVTAAAKKIGIYPAGHPATVKAAERPFTLLRELLESGRAVVFALSEGTLVGDGAPLDAKLMTEGLGKALTESGLSSITFEPGITSEEFELLLAQLNLKKEHRDLLKFSEDRQVRKIRFGKFQYQLVKDNERVISEDEMTFGGGGSGSGSGSGGGSGEYSLDSPEVVQQVERTMSDVLRKYPELLLQIVVRKLGVSGSGGGSGGGVGSGIGPGDGKGGRGTGSGNGGGSSSGSGNGGGSGTGTGGNGEGAGFGGGGSGGGSGSGRGLGIDSEIEWNGNIASAVREGLRALGVASAGGTGSGSGSGTGSGSGSGSGSGSGTGVKFSPDDYKKLKDAFKQVDNEELLGLLISALKVSLGESKGVDRVEVGKTLVGFRELLAERDAIEMLPRLKAEIESLDLVDNDYLREILSADATPKKVAHIEIENFKSDFFMGAVNPSNVDDVLGWLETISDKQYTEDFIKKFYDGMARQGYELTETQHEALLRFASLCAEDAGAQVSREQIHEIRERLSDPAVDLKEFMLLAEMLEKYYLKYIELDLYNEAGVLLDLVIQKQDAEVIYTEGVTEYAAKVYQRMSSAQLAEQLVAKLGKSLELVGKPMIPLLEKFSNLEPILVFASYLNHQDRGVRITLIRILSSFGEKTLNAFKLVLSDRTLTQRPLGKSELPTETWFKLRNLIFVLGNILHPDSVDIVRKFAQDPDDRVVMEALLALEKLGGPESAKVVAKLLQHPTHEIHVKALHALGQIGTQDEYPYVEDYFLHNVTDRQAILPVLIRLDKQRSLSFLAQVLLGESEIYNKLFAKADEELNETIVKTFILLRSVIFDDVLRKYVRISTRSLFGQFRKSESVKMAERYLKTVSTDE
;
A
#
# COMPACT_ATOMS: atom_id res chain seq x y z
N MET A 1 35.57 13.30 5.16
CA MET A 1 34.11 13.37 5.41
C MET A 1 33.46 12.20 4.70
N GLU A 2 33.56 11.02 5.30
CA GLU A 2 32.76 9.87 4.87
C GLU A 2 31.35 10.10 5.40
N ARG A 3 30.38 10.16 4.48
CA ARG A 3 28.96 10.17 4.81
C ARG A 3 28.67 8.91 5.61
N THR A 4 28.27 9.07 6.87
CA THR A 4 27.51 8.04 7.59
C THR A 4 26.25 7.84 6.76
N VAL A 5 26.21 6.77 5.96
CA VAL A 5 25.06 6.40 5.15
C VAL A 5 23.96 6.04 6.14
N GLN A 6 23.03 6.97 6.37
CA GLN A 6 21.78 6.68 7.06
C GLN A 6 21.02 5.65 6.21
N SER A 7 20.71 4.51 6.83
CA SER A 7 19.99 3.40 6.22
C SER A 7 18.67 3.87 5.61
N THR A 8 18.47 3.70 4.30
CA THR A 8 17.19 3.97 3.63
C THR A 8 16.16 2.85 3.86
N LEU A 9 16.58 1.73 4.45
CA LEU A 9 15.76 0.53 4.67
C LEU A 9 15.32 0.46 6.14
N SER A 10 14.03 0.17 6.38
CA SER A 10 13.51 0.09 7.74
C SER A 10 14.09 -1.12 8.50
N PRO A 11 14.46 -0.98 9.78
CA PRO A 11 14.99 -2.09 10.59
C PRO A 11 14.01 -3.27 10.69
N GLU A 12 12.71 -3.00 10.60
CA GLU A 12 11.65 -4.01 10.64
C GLU A 12 11.66 -4.92 9.41
N VAL A 13 11.86 -4.37 8.21
CA VAL A 13 11.91 -5.14 6.95
C VAL A 13 13.19 -5.97 6.92
N LEU A 14 14.32 -5.40 7.32
CA LEU A 14 15.60 -6.11 7.44
C LEU A 14 15.49 -7.27 8.45
N ALA A 15 14.85 -7.04 9.60
CA ALA A 15 14.59 -8.09 10.59
C ALA A 15 13.63 -9.16 10.06
N ALA A 16 12.58 -8.79 9.33
CA ALA A 16 11.63 -9.73 8.73
C ALA A 16 12.32 -10.66 7.72
N PHE A 17 13.17 -10.11 6.84
CA PHE A 17 14.00 -10.88 5.93
C PHE A 17 14.85 -11.93 6.68
N LEU A 18 15.57 -11.52 7.73
CA LEU A 18 16.42 -12.44 8.50
C LEU A 18 15.64 -13.54 9.23
N ARG A 19 14.42 -13.25 9.69
CA ARG A 19 13.53 -14.27 10.30
C ARG A 19 13.10 -15.31 9.26
N GLU A 20 12.73 -14.88 8.06
CA GLU A 20 12.37 -15.78 6.95
C GLU A 20 13.56 -16.61 6.47
N VAL A 21 14.76 -16.02 6.37
CA VAL A 21 16.01 -16.74 6.11
C VAL A 21 16.24 -17.83 7.16
N THR A 22 16.05 -17.50 8.43
CA THR A 22 16.20 -18.44 9.54
C THR A 22 15.19 -19.59 9.46
N ALA A 23 13.93 -19.28 9.15
CA ALA A 23 12.87 -20.29 9.00
C ALA A 23 13.10 -21.20 7.78
N ALA A 24 13.55 -20.63 6.66
CA ALA A 24 13.84 -21.37 5.44
C ALA A 24 15.07 -22.27 5.59
N ALA A 25 16.16 -21.77 6.21
CA ALA A 25 17.34 -22.59 6.49
C ALA A 25 17.00 -23.80 7.37
N LYS A 26 16.17 -23.61 8.42
CA LYS A 26 15.68 -24.71 9.27
C LYS A 26 14.87 -25.75 8.47
N LYS A 27 14.01 -25.31 7.53
CA LYS A 27 13.21 -26.22 6.67
C LYS A 27 14.08 -26.95 5.65
N ILE A 28 15.01 -26.27 5.00
CA ILE A 28 15.93 -26.86 4.01
C ILE A 28 16.83 -27.91 4.66
N GLY A 29 17.17 -27.72 5.93
CA GLY A 29 17.89 -28.71 6.74
C GLY A 29 17.20 -30.05 6.96
N ILE A 30 15.88 -30.13 6.78
CA ILE A 30 15.07 -31.33 7.04
C ILE A 30 14.96 -32.21 5.80
N TYR A 31 15.17 -31.65 4.60
CA TYR A 31 14.99 -32.34 3.32
C TYR A 31 16.33 -32.47 2.55
N PRO A 32 16.55 -33.54 1.78
CA PRO A 32 17.74 -33.68 0.94
C PRO A 32 17.77 -32.63 -0.19
N ALA A 33 18.97 -32.26 -0.64
CA ALA A 33 19.18 -31.26 -1.69
C ALA A 33 18.44 -31.61 -3.00
N GLY A 34 17.71 -30.64 -3.58
CA GLY A 34 16.93 -30.81 -4.81
C GLY A 34 15.47 -31.25 -4.60
N HIS A 35 15.00 -31.38 -3.36
CA HIS A 35 13.59 -31.69 -3.08
C HIS A 35 12.69 -30.47 -3.38
N PRO A 36 11.49 -30.62 -3.98
CA PRO A 36 10.60 -29.47 -4.29
C PRO A 36 10.26 -28.57 -3.10
N ALA A 37 10.29 -29.13 -1.87
CA ALA A 37 10.08 -28.36 -0.65
C ALA A 37 11.24 -27.40 -0.29
N THR A 38 12.47 -27.64 -0.77
CA THR A 38 13.60 -26.72 -0.54
C THR A 38 13.49 -25.48 -1.42
N VAL A 39 13.12 -25.66 -2.69
CA VAL A 39 12.84 -24.56 -3.63
C VAL A 39 11.70 -23.71 -3.10
N LYS A 40 10.57 -24.34 -2.72
CA LYS A 40 9.41 -23.65 -2.13
C LYS A 40 9.73 -22.95 -0.80
N ALA A 41 10.69 -23.46 -0.02
CA ALA A 41 11.11 -22.83 1.23
C ALA A 41 11.99 -21.59 0.98
N ALA A 42 12.71 -21.54 -0.14
CA ALA A 42 13.59 -20.41 -0.51
C ALA A 42 12.86 -19.28 -1.23
N GLU A 43 11.72 -19.54 -1.90
CA GLU A 43 10.94 -18.55 -2.65
C GLU A 43 10.65 -17.27 -1.85
N ARG A 44 10.06 -17.40 -0.66
CA ARG A 44 9.65 -16.27 0.18
C ARG A 44 10.82 -15.39 0.64
N PRO A 45 11.89 -15.92 1.29
CA PRO A 45 13.04 -15.10 1.66
C PRO A 45 13.81 -14.55 0.44
N PHE A 46 13.79 -15.24 -0.71
CA PHE A 46 14.42 -14.72 -1.93
C PHE A 46 13.66 -13.54 -2.53
N THR A 47 12.32 -13.57 -2.51
CA THR A 47 11.49 -12.42 -2.91
C THR A 47 11.78 -11.20 -2.04
N LEU A 48 11.85 -11.37 -0.72
CA LEU A 48 12.21 -10.29 0.20
C LEU A 48 13.62 -9.73 -0.07
N LEU A 49 14.58 -10.61 -0.38
CA LEU A 49 15.93 -10.16 -0.75
C LEU A 49 15.93 -9.33 -2.03
N ARG A 50 15.12 -9.72 -3.03
CA ARG A 50 14.99 -8.95 -4.26
C ARG A 50 14.41 -7.57 -4.02
N GLU A 51 13.35 -7.47 -3.23
CA GLU A 51 12.73 -6.20 -2.82
C GLU A 51 13.76 -5.29 -2.15
N LEU A 52 14.55 -5.84 -1.23
CA LEU A 52 15.66 -5.12 -0.58
C LEU A 52 16.73 -4.61 -1.56
N LEU A 53 16.89 -5.26 -2.72
CA LEU A 53 17.88 -4.92 -3.75
C LEU A 53 17.30 -4.08 -4.91
N GLU A 54 16.01 -3.73 -4.90
CA GLU A 54 15.35 -2.98 -6.00
C GLU A 54 15.95 -1.59 -6.23
N SER A 55 16.52 -0.99 -5.19
CA SER A 55 17.23 0.30 -5.29
C SER A 55 18.54 0.23 -6.08
N GLY A 56 18.97 -0.96 -6.52
CA GLY A 56 20.24 -1.19 -7.19
C GLY A 56 21.46 -1.07 -6.28
N ARG A 57 21.26 -0.96 -4.96
CA ARG A 57 22.32 -0.92 -3.95
C ARG A 57 22.51 -2.30 -3.30
N ALA A 58 23.70 -2.57 -2.80
CA ALA A 58 23.97 -3.77 -2.01
C ALA A 58 23.43 -3.60 -0.59
N VAL A 59 22.96 -4.70 0.01
CA VAL A 59 22.47 -4.72 1.39
C VAL A 59 23.47 -5.44 2.27
N VAL A 60 23.88 -4.78 3.36
CA VAL A 60 24.94 -5.25 4.26
C VAL A 60 24.37 -5.61 5.62
N PHE A 61 24.75 -6.77 6.16
CA PHE A 61 24.54 -7.14 7.55
C PHE A 61 25.90 -7.31 8.24
N ALA A 62 26.10 -6.65 9.37
CA ALA A 62 27.37 -6.64 10.11
C ALA A 62 27.18 -6.87 11.61
N LEU A 63 28.15 -7.50 12.26
CA LEU A 63 28.25 -7.64 13.71
C LEU A 63 29.00 -6.43 14.26
N SER A 64 28.36 -5.64 15.12
CA SER A 64 28.98 -4.49 15.80
C SER A 64 28.62 -4.50 17.28
N GLU A 65 29.61 -4.41 18.17
CA GLU A 65 29.42 -4.32 19.63
C GLU A 65 28.46 -5.37 20.23
N GLY A 66 28.45 -6.59 19.69
CA GLY A 66 27.55 -7.66 20.16
C GLY A 66 26.10 -7.56 19.65
N THR A 67 25.83 -6.69 18.68
CA THR A 67 24.52 -6.50 18.02
C THR A 67 24.64 -6.73 16.51
N LEU A 68 23.57 -7.24 15.88
CA LEU A 68 23.49 -7.37 14.43
C LEU A 68 22.96 -6.05 13.87
N VAL A 69 23.70 -5.46 12.94
CA VAL A 69 23.36 -4.21 12.27
C VAL A 69 23.02 -4.54 10.81
N GLY A 70 21.86 -4.10 10.33
CA GLY A 70 21.46 -4.19 8.93
C GLY A 70 21.49 -2.81 8.29
N ASP A 71 22.28 -2.63 7.23
CA ASP A 71 22.44 -1.39 6.45
C ASP A 71 22.73 -0.12 7.29
N GLY A 72 23.36 -0.29 8.47
CA GLY A 72 23.66 0.80 9.40
C GLY A 72 22.69 0.95 10.59
N ALA A 73 21.59 0.19 10.62
CA ALA A 73 20.62 0.21 11.72
C ALA A 73 20.71 -1.04 12.63
N PRO A 74 20.67 -0.90 13.97
CA PRO A 74 20.68 -2.04 14.89
C PRO A 74 19.39 -2.87 14.79
N LEU A 75 19.53 -4.19 14.81
CA LEU A 75 18.43 -5.15 14.73
C LEU A 75 18.23 -5.88 16.07
N ASP A 76 17.08 -6.57 16.21
CA ASP A 76 16.72 -7.33 17.41
C ASP A 76 17.84 -8.30 17.85
N ALA A 77 18.24 -8.22 19.13
CA ALA A 77 19.27 -9.04 19.73
C ALA A 77 19.05 -10.56 19.54
N LYS A 78 17.80 -11.03 19.40
CA LYS A 78 17.52 -12.45 19.11
C LYS A 78 18.09 -12.91 17.78
N LEU A 79 18.17 -12.03 16.77
CA LEU A 79 18.69 -12.34 15.44
C LEU A 79 20.20 -12.60 15.44
N MET A 80 20.94 -12.14 16.46
CA MET A 80 22.34 -12.50 16.68
C MET A 80 22.50 -13.98 17.05
N THR A 81 21.54 -14.52 17.79
CA THR A 81 21.65 -15.86 18.39
C THR A 81 21.06 -16.99 17.53
N GLU A 82 20.45 -16.65 16.39
CA GLU A 82 19.83 -17.60 15.47
C GLU A 82 20.23 -17.37 14.01
N GLY A 83 19.98 -18.36 13.15
CA GLY A 83 20.08 -18.24 11.69
C GLY A 83 21.39 -17.63 11.19
N LEU A 84 21.27 -16.52 10.45
CA LEU A 84 22.40 -15.82 9.82
C LEU A 84 23.34 -15.17 10.85
N GLY A 85 22.83 -14.50 11.89
CA GLY A 85 23.67 -13.85 12.91
C GLY A 85 24.51 -14.85 13.69
N LYS A 86 23.91 -16.00 14.04
CA LYS A 86 24.63 -17.12 14.66
C LYS A 86 25.69 -17.67 13.71
N ALA A 87 25.38 -17.82 12.42
CA ALA A 87 26.30 -18.37 11.45
C ALA A 87 27.54 -17.47 11.24
N LEU A 88 27.36 -16.15 11.15
CA LEU A 88 28.47 -15.21 11.08
C LEU A 88 29.37 -15.28 12.32
N THR A 89 28.75 -15.28 13.50
CA THR A 89 29.46 -15.36 14.79
C THR A 89 30.26 -16.67 14.91
N GLU A 90 29.65 -17.80 14.58
CA GLU A 90 30.29 -19.13 14.66
C GLU A 90 31.42 -19.31 13.64
N SER A 91 31.29 -18.70 12.47
CA SER A 91 32.28 -18.75 11.38
C SER A 91 33.35 -17.65 11.48
N GLY A 92 33.32 -16.81 12.52
CA GLY A 92 34.32 -15.75 12.73
C GLY A 92 34.28 -14.66 11.64
N LEU A 93 33.10 -14.40 11.08
CA LEU A 93 32.84 -13.39 10.07
C LEU A 93 32.14 -12.20 10.70
N SER A 94 32.53 -10.99 10.31
CA SER A 94 31.95 -9.76 10.82
C SER A 94 30.78 -9.27 9.98
N SER A 95 30.68 -9.67 8.71
CA SER A 95 29.66 -9.15 7.81
C SER A 95 29.35 -10.07 6.64
N ILE A 96 28.17 -9.86 6.08
CA ILE A 96 27.70 -10.43 4.82
C ILE A 96 27.06 -9.32 3.99
N THR A 97 27.35 -9.30 2.70
CA THR A 97 26.82 -8.32 1.74
C THR A 97 26.13 -9.05 0.59
N PHE A 98 24.90 -8.66 0.30
CA PHE A 98 24.13 -9.12 -0.85
C PHE A 98 24.19 -8.06 -1.96
N GLU A 99 24.60 -8.44 -3.16
CA GLU A 99 24.66 -7.53 -4.31
C GLU A 99 23.45 -7.69 -5.24
N PRO A 100 23.04 -6.62 -5.96
CA PRO A 100 22.06 -6.72 -7.03
C PRO A 100 22.46 -7.75 -8.09
N GLY A 101 21.46 -8.49 -8.58
CA GLY A 101 21.63 -9.57 -9.56
C GLY A 101 21.89 -10.95 -8.97
N ILE A 102 21.71 -11.15 -7.65
CA ILE A 102 21.73 -12.47 -7.02
C ILE A 102 20.63 -13.38 -7.60
N THR A 103 20.98 -14.64 -7.86
CA THR A 103 20.07 -15.66 -8.39
C THR A 103 19.42 -16.51 -7.28
N SER A 104 18.27 -17.13 -7.57
CA SER A 104 17.60 -18.03 -6.61
C SER A 104 18.48 -19.22 -6.24
N GLU A 105 19.27 -19.72 -7.19
CA GLU A 105 20.20 -20.84 -7.00
C GLU A 105 21.34 -20.47 -6.03
N GLU A 106 21.95 -19.29 -6.18
CA GLU A 106 22.98 -18.78 -5.25
C GLU A 106 22.42 -18.61 -3.84
N PHE A 107 21.17 -18.17 -3.72
CA PHE A 107 20.52 -17.97 -2.43
C PHE A 107 20.13 -19.29 -1.74
N GLU A 108 19.63 -20.28 -2.48
CA GLU A 108 19.37 -21.64 -1.97
C GLU A 108 20.64 -22.29 -1.42
N LEU A 109 21.76 -22.11 -2.12
CA LEU A 109 23.07 -22.57 -1.70
C LEU A 109 23.51 -21.95 -0.37
N LEU A 110 23.27 -20.65 -0.17
CA LEU A 110 23.51 -19.99 1.13
C LEU A 110 22.64 -20.61 2.23
N LEU A 111 21.34 -20.79 2.01
CA LEU A 111 20.43 -21.35 3.01
C LEU A 111 20.85 -22.75 3.44
N ALA A 112 21.37 -23.57 2.53
CA ALA A 112 21.92 -24.89 2.85
C ALA A 112 23.14 -24.79 3.79
N GLN A 113 24.01 -23.79 3.62
CA GLN A 113 25.18 -23.57 4.50
C GLN A 113 24.78 -23.11 5.90
N LEU A 114 23.73 -22.29 6.02
CA LEU A 114 23.27 -21.79 7.31
C LEU A 114 22.78 -22.90 8.25
N ASN A 115 22.37 -24.06 7.72
CA ASN A 115 21.93 -25.19 8.54
C ASN A 115 23.05 -26.19 8.92
N LEU A 116 24.25 -26.08 8.36
CA LEU A 116 25.36 -26.97 8.72
C LEU A 116 25.83 -26.70 10.15
N LYS A 117 26.26 -27.75 10.86
CA LYS A 117 26.95 -27.58 12.16
C LYS A 117 28.22 -26.75 11.94
N LYS A 118 28.64 -25.96 12.93
CA LYS A 118 29.85 -25.12 12.89
C LYS A 118 31.08 -25.86 12.33
N GLU A 119 31.28 -27.11 12.73
CA GLU A 119 32.40 -27.97 12.29
C GLU A 119 32.42 -28.26 10.78
N HIS A 120 31.26 -28.16 10.12
CA HIS A 120 31.06 -28.46 8.70
C HIS A 120 30.70 -27.21 7.88
N ARG A 121 30.63 -26.04 8.52
CA ARG A 121 30.24 -24.77 7.88
C ARG A 121 31.47 -23.94 7.59
N ASP A 122 31.79 -23.77 6.31
CA ASP A 122 32.85 -22.88 5.84
C ASP A 122 32.29 -21.89 4.81
N LEU A 123 31.83 -20.73 5.30
CA LEU A 123 31.18 -19.70 4.48
C LEU A 123 32.17 -18.97 3.55
N LEU A 124 33.47 -18.94 3.90
CA LEU A 124 34.49 -18.32 3.06
C LEU A 124 34.84 -19.24 1.88
N LYS A 125 35.13 -20.51 2.17
CA LYS A 125 35.39 -21.51 1.12
C LYS A 125 34.17 -21.75 0.24
N PHE A 126 32.96 -21.66 0.79
CA PHE A 126 31.70 -21.68 0.04
C PHE A 126 31.62 -20.59 -1.03
N SER A 127 32.03 -19.35 -0.71
CA SER A 127 32.04 -18.23 -1.65
C SER A 127 33.03 -18.45 -2.79
N GLU A 128 34.16 -19.11 -2.52
CA GLU A 128 35.24 -19.38 -3.47
C GLU A 128 34.93 -20.58 -4.39
N ASP A 129 34.44 -21.70 -3.85
CA ASP A 129 34.30 -22.98 -4.58
C ASP A 129 33.09 -23.03 -5.55
N ARG A 130 32.05 -22.20 -5.35
CA ARG A 130 30.76 -22.29 -6.06
C ARG A 130 30.50 -21.16 -7.07
N GLN A 131 31.47 -20.27 -7.31
CA GLN A 131 31.31 -19.06 -8.13
C GLN A 131 30.15 -18.14 -7.68
N VAL A 132 29.82 -18.12 -6.39
CA VAL A 132 28.82 -17.18 -5.84
C VAL A 132 29.47 -15.80 -5.75
N ARG A 133 29.22 -14.94 -6.75
CA ARG A 133 29.87 -13.61 -6.84
C ARG A 133 29.06 -12.51 -6.15
N LYS A 134 27.77 -12.77 -5.94
CA LYS A 134 26.78 -11.79 -5.45
C LYS A 134 26.48 -11.86 -3.96
N ILE A 135 27.18 -12.74 -3.24
CA ILE A 135 27.18 -12.81 -1.78
C ILE A 135 28.63 -12.71 -1.33
N ARG A 136 28.99 -11.65 -0.59
CA ARG A 136 30.34 -11.46 -0.04
C ARG A 136 30.33 -11.59 1.46
N PHE A 137 31.36 -12.24 2.02
CA PHE A 137 31.59 -12.33 3.45
C PHE A 137 32.83 -11.52 3.85
N GLY A 138 32.75 -10.78 4.95
CA GLY A 138 33.84 -9.94 5.45
C GLY A 138 34.35 -10.37 6.82
N LYS A 139 35.64 -10.12 7.07
CA LYS A 139 36.28 -10.09 8.40
C LYS A 139 36.74 -8.66 8.67
N PHE A 140 35.90 -7.86 9.30
CA PHE A 140 36.16 -6.50 9.75
C PHE A 140 36.45 -6.54 11.25
N GLN A 141 37.60 -5.98 11.65
CA GLN A 141 37.87 -5.54 13.01
C GLN A 141 37.56 -4.04 13.09
N TYR A 142 36.62 -3.65 13.95
CA TYR A 142 36.46 -2.24 14.32
C TYR A 142 37.57 -1.90 15.33
N GLN A 143 38.55 -1.09 14.93
CA GLN A 143 39.40 -0.38 15.88
C GLN A 143 38.88 1.05 15.98
N LEU A 144 38.57 1.49 17.20
CA LEU A 144 38.10 2.84 17.49
C LEU A 144 39.23 3.84 17.18
N VAL A 145 39.16 4.51 16.03
CA VAL A 145 40.13 5.54 15.66
C VAL A 145 39.70 6.87 16.28
N LYS A 146 40.43 7.30 17.31
CA LYS A 146 40.49 8.70 17.72
C LYS A 146 41.32 9.47 16.71
N ASP A 147 40.80 10.63 16.30
CA ASP A 147 41.43 11.78 15.66
C ASP A 147 42.77 11.58 14.93
N ASN A 148 42.74 11.79 13.61
CA ASN A 148 43.87 12.10 12.74
C ASN A 148 44.99 11.04 12.62
N GLU A 149 44.76 10.01 11.79
CA GLU A 149 45.79 9.46 10.88
C GLU A 149 45.15 8.48 9.87
N ARG A 150 45.64 8.51 8.61
CA ARG A 150 45.20 7.63 7.52
C ARG A 150 45.63 6.19 7.81
N VAL A 151 44.73 5.22 7.63
CA VAL A 151 45.08 3.80 7.55
C VAL A 151 44.73 3.26 6.17
N ILE A 152 45.75 2.69 5.53
CA ILE A 152 45.75 2.00 4.24
C ILE A 152 45.37 0.54 4.51
N SER A 153 44.52 -0.07 3.68
CA SER A 153 44.19 -1.50 3.77
C SER A 153 45.28 -2.39 3.20
N GLU A 154 45.49 -3.56 3.82
CA GLU A 154 46.55 -4.55 3.56
C GLU A 154 46.55 -5.19 2.15
N ASP A 155 45.60 -4.85 1.27
CA ASP A 155 45.59 -5.26 -0.14
C ASP A 155 46.39 -4.33 -1.07
N GLU A 156 46.97 -3.24 -0.56
CA GLU A 156 47.88 -2.34 -1.32
C GLU A 156 49.37 -2.51 -0.98
N MET A 157 49.76 -3.60 -0.33
CA MET A 157 51.16 -3.90 -0.01
C MET A 157 51.66 -5.21 -0.62
N THR A 158 51.53 -5.41 -1.93
CA THR A 158 52.51 -6.24 -2.66
C THR A 158 52.70 -5.75 -4.10
N PHE A 159 53.97 -5.77 -4.53
CA PHE A 159 54.48 -5.56 -5.89
C PHE A 159 54.71 -4.13 -6.40
N GLY A 160 55.62 -3.43 -5.73
CA GLY A 160 56.68 -2.70 -6.45
C GLY A 160 57.92 -3.58 -6.60
N GLY A 161 58.38 -3.84 -7.82
CA GLY A 161 59.68 -4.50 -8.04
C GLY A 161 59.93 -5.12 -9.42
N GLY A 162 60.33 -4.28 -10.38
CA GLY A 162 61.54 -4.50 -11.20
C GLY A 162 61.54 -5.53 -12.35
N GLY A 163 61.75 -5.00 -13.58
CA GLY A 163 62.36 -5.68 -14.73
C GLY A 163 61.43 -6.60 -15.53
N SER A 164 61.48 -6.74 -16.85
CA SER A 164 62.45 -6.32 -17.87
C SER A 164 61.96 -6.81 -19.24
N GLY A 165 61.98 -5.95 -20.28
CA GLY A 165 61.93 -6.30 -21.72
C GLY A 165 60.64 -6.98 -22.23
N SER A 166 60.19 -6.91 -23.47
CA SER A 166 60.61 -6.36 -24.76
C SER A 166 59.34 -6.45 -25.64
N GLY A 167 58.85 -5.39 -26.27
CA GLY A 167 59.23 -5.02 -27.64
C GLY A 167 58.05 -5.12 -28.63
N SER A 168 57.99 -4.17 -29.57
CA SER A 168 57.11 -3.98 -30.74
C SER A 168 55.70 -3.43 -30.45
N GLY A 169 55.27 -2.23 -30.87
CA GLY A 169 55.55 -1.35 -32.03
C GLY A 169 54.15 -1.01 -32.62
N SER A 170 53.71 0.18 -33.04
CA SER A 170 54.23 1.51 -33.42
C SER A 170 53.01 2.46 -33.27
N GLY A 171 53.05 3.73 -32.86
CA GLY A 171 53.82 4.88 -33.35
C GLY A 171 52.82 5.95 -33.84
N GLY A 172 52.80 7.13 -33.21
CA GLY A 172 52.03 8.30 -33.64
C GLY A 172 51.78 9.31 -32.51
N GLY A 173 52.67 10.28 -32.37
CA GLY A 173 52.73 11.19 -31.22
C GLY A 173 51.82 12.42 -31.26
N SER A 174 51.62 13.00 -30.08
CA SER A 174 51.27 14.40 -29.84
C SER A 174 51.70 14.74 -28.41
N GLY A 175 52.47 15.81 -28.26
CA GLY A 175 53.21 16.14 -27.04
C GLY A 175 52.34 16.38 -25.81
N GLU A 176 52.79 15.86 -24.68
CA GLU A 176 52.31 16.23 -23.35
C GLU A 176 52.73 17.67 -23.05
N TYR A 177 51.77 18.59 -22.99
CA TYR A 177 51.92 19.85 -22.27
C TYR A 177 51.75 19.55 -20.79
N SER A 178 52.80 19.80 -20.00
CA SER A 178 52.72 19.75 -18.54
C SER A 178 51.84 20.91 -18.05
N LEU A 179 50.80 20.58 -17.28
CA LEU A 179 49.83 21.51 -16.69
C LEU A 179 50.39 22.31 -15.50
N ASP A 180 51.68 22.14 -15.16
CA ASP A 180 52.30 22.76 -13.99
C ASP A 180 53.13 24.04 -14.31
N SER A 181 52.97 24.61 -15.52
CA SER A 181 53.62 25.88 -15.89
C SER A 181 52.89 27.09 -15.28
N PRO A 182 53.57 27.98 -14.53
CA PRO A 182 52.97 29.20 -13.97
C PRO A 182 52.35 30.12 -15.02
N GLU A 183 52.85 30.10 -16.26
CA GLU A 183 52.37 30.93 -17.36
C GLU A 183 51.05 30.41 -17.93
N VAL A 184 50.85 29.09 -17.96
CA VAL A 184 49.59 28.45 -18.38
C VAL A 184 48.51 28.67 -17.33
N VAL A 185 48.86 28.56 -16.04
CA VAL A 185 47.93 28.84 -14.93
C VAL A 185 47.48 30.32 -14.94
N GLN A 186 48.39 31.28 -15.18
CA GLN A 186 48.00 32.71 -15.31
C GLN A 186 47.15 33.00 -16.55
N GLN A 187 47.36 32.28 -17.66
CA GLN A 187 46.54 32.40 -18.86
C GLN A 187 45.12 31.82 -18.63
N VAL A 188 45.03 30.71 -17.86
CA VAL A 188 43.78 30.09 -17.40
C VAL A 188 42.99 31.05 -16.50
N GLU A 189 43.66 31.65 -15.52
CA GLU A 189 43.09 32.60 -14.55
C GLU A 189 42.47 33.83 -15.24
N ARG A 190 43.18 34.43 -16.20
CA ARG A 190 42.67 35.58 -16.96
C ARG A 190 41.46 35.23 -17.83
N THR A 191 41.52 34.10 -18.51
CA THR A 191 40.43 33.66 -19.42
C THR A 191 39.15 33.35 -18.65
N MET A 192 39.24 32.77 -17.45
CA MET A 192 38.06 32.49 -16.63
C MET A 192 37.46 33.75 -16.01
N SER A 193 38.31 34.70 -15.58
CA SER A 193 37.85 36.00 -15.08
C SER A 193 37.11 36.80 -16.17
N ASP A 194 37.60 36.78 -17.41
CA ASP A 194 36.93 37.40 -18.57
C ASP A 194 35.57 36.73 -18.90
N VAL A 195 35.47 35.40 -18.76
CA VAL A 195 34.21 34.67 -18.94
C VAL A 195 33.19 35.05 -17.87
N LEU A 196 33.61 35.14 -16.61
CA LEU A 196 32.74 35.53 -15.49
C LEU A 196 32.31 37.01 -15.60
N ARG A 197 33.18 37.90 -16.10
CA ARG A 197 32.81 39.29 -16.41
C ARG A 197 31.75 39.38 -17.49
N LYS A 198 31.81 38.50 -18.49
CA LYS A 198 30.88 38.48 -19.63
C LYS A 198 29.54 37.81 -19.30
N TYR A 199 29.54 36.90 -18.33
CA TYR A 199 28.38 36.09 -17.90
C TYR A 199 28.29 35.99 -16.36
N PRO A 200 28.01 37.10 -15.65
CA PRO A 200 27.95 37.13 -14.19
C PRO A 200 26.85 36.23 -13.58
N GLU A 201 25.83 35.83 -14.34
CA GLU A 201 24.81 34.85 -13.96
C GLU A 201 25.38 33.45 -13.61
N LEU A 202 26.57 33.11 -14.12
CA LEU A 202 27.26 31.86 -13.78
C LEU A 202 27.65 31.81 -12.30
N LEU A 203 27.88 32.98 -11.71
CA LEU A 203 28.23 33.14 -10.30
C LEU A 203 27.04 32.80 -9.40
N LEU A 204 25.83 33.23 -9.80
CA LEU A 204 24.59 32.90 -9.10
C LEU A 204 24.36 31.39 -9.07
N GLN A 205 24.58 30.70 -10.20
CA GLN A 205 24.41 29.25 -10.25
C GLN A 205 25.38 28.50 -9.34
N ILE A 206 26.64 28.94 -9.26
CA ILE A 206 27.64 28.36 -8.36
C ILE A 206 27.23 28.56 -6.89
N VAL A 207 26.73 29.75 -6.58
CA VAL A 207 26.28 30.12 -5.24
C VAL A 207 25.02 29.36 -4.82
N VAL A 208 23.98 29.34 -5.66
CA VAL A 208 22.70 28.64 -5.42
C VAL A 208 22.91 27.13 -5.23
N ARG A 209 23.76 26.52 -6.07
CA ARG A 209 24.04 25.07 -6.00
C ARG A 209 24.85 24.67 -4.77
N LYS A 210 25.62 25.61 -4.20
CA LYS A 210 26.46 25.40 -3.01
C LYS A 210 25.66 25.52 -1.71
N LEU A 211 24.65 26.39 -1.68
CA LEU A 211 23.69 26.50 -0.58
C LEU A 211 22.76 25.27 -0.43
N GLY A 212 22.87 24.28 -1.32
CA GLY A 212 22.14 23.03 -1.19
C GLY A 212 20.66 23.10 -1.53
N VAL A 213 20.19 24.16 -2.20
CA VAL A 213 18.83 24.21 -2.75
C VAL A 213 18.79 23.38 -4.04
N SER A 214 18.89 22.05 -3.90
CA SER A 214 18.42 21.16 -4.94
C SER A 214 16.90 21.12 -4.84
N GLY A 215 16.22 21.76 -5.80
CA GLY A 215 14.81 21.48 -6.04
C GLY A 215 14.62 19.96 -6.16
N SER A 216 13.79 19.42 -5.28
CA SER A 216 13.37 18.02 -5.32
C SER A 216 12.50 17.84 -6.56
N GLY A 217 13.12 17.46 -7.68
CA GLY A 217 12.42 17.14 -8.92
C GLY A 217 11.70 15.80 -8.82
N GLY A 218 10.57 15.77 -8.12
CA GLY A 218 9.63 14.66 -8.03
C GLY A 218 8.49 14.74 -9.06
N GLY A 219 8.77 15.18 -10.29
CA GLY A 219 7.77 15.26 -11.36
C GLY A 219 7.53 13.91 -12.03
N SER A 220 6.68 13.06 -11.45
CA SER A 220 6.12 11.90 -12.15
C SER A 220 5.07 12.36 -13.16
N GLY A 221 5.52 12.74 -14.36
CA GLY A 221 4.67 12.93 -15.53
C GLY A 221 4.16 11.58 -16.03
N GLY A 222 3.00 11.13 -15.52
CA GLY A 222 2.27 9.98 -16.01
C GLY A 222 1.67 10.22 -17.39
N GLY A 223 2.49 10.12 -18.43
CA GLY A 223 2.05 10.03 -19.83
C GLY A 223 1.76 8.58 -20.19
N VAL A 224 0.49 8.19 -20.20
CA VAL A 224 0.03 6.90 -20.75
C VAL A 224 0.20 6.95 -22.28
N GLY A 225 1.33 6.40 -22.75
CA GLY A 225 1.56 6.13 -24.16
C GLY A 225 1.32 4.65 -24.46
N SER A 226 0.13 4.31 -24.95
CA SER A 226 -0.14 3.02 -25.59
C SER A 226 0.70 2.89 -26.87
N GLY A 227 1.72 2.05 -26.82
CA GLY A 227 2.47 1.58 -27.98
C GLY A 227 2.29 0.07 -28.13
N ILE A 228 1.35 -0.33 -28.99
CA ILE A 228 1.24 -1.70 -29.50
C ILE A 228 2.33 -1.89 -30.57
N GLY A 229 3.14 -2.94 -30.43
CA GLY A 229 4.09 -3.40 -31.45
C GLY A 229 4.39 -4.89 -31.28
N PRO A 230 4.33 -5.72 -32.34
CA PRO A 230 4.21 -7.18 -32.27
C PRO A 230 5.56 -7.89 -32.19
N GLY A 231 5.58 -9.11 -31.62
CA GLY A 231 6.76 -9.97 -31.63
C GLY A 231 6.47 -11.37 -31.09
N ASP A 232 6.56 -12.33 -31.99
CA ASP A 232 6.15 -13.73 -31.89
C ASP A 232 6.82 -14.61 -30.83
N GLY A 233 6.03 -15.57 -30.32
CA GLY A 233 6.36 -16.99 -30.38
C GLY A 233 7.25 -17.59 -29.27
N LYS A 234 6.65 -18.39 -28.39
CA LYS A 234 6.56 -19.87 -28.51
C LYS A 234 6.15 -20.50 -27.17
N GLY A 235 5.22 -21.45 -27.25
CA GLY A 235 4.64 -22.14 -26.11
C GLY A 235 5.51 -23.23 -25.48
N GLY A 236 5.11 -23.60 -24.28
CA GLY A 236 5.46 -24.84 -23.59
C GLY A 236 4.36 -25.20 -22.60
N ARG A 237 3.66 -26.30 -22.85
CA ARG A 237 2.55 -26.84 -22.04
C ARG A 237 3.07 -27.72 -20.89
N GLY A 238 2.36 -27.66 -19.75
CA GLY A 238 2.01 -28.80 -18.86
C GLY A 238 3.13 -29.39 -17.98
N THR A 239 2.91 -29.89 -16.76
CA THR A 239 1.69 -30.32 -16.06
C THR A 239 2.01 -30.50 -14.56
N GLY A 240 1.01 -30.32 -13.68
CA GLY A 240 1.04 -30.76 -12.29
C GLY A 240 -0.16 -31.66 -11.99
N SER A 241 0.11 -32.90 -11.56
CA SER A 241 -0.88 -33.89 -11.13
C SER A 241 -1.48 -33.57 -9.77
N GLY A 242 -2.79 -33.82 -9.64
CA GLY A 242 -3.50 -33.96 -8.36
C GLY A 242 -4.68 -34.92 -8.53
N ASN A 243 -4.65 -36.02 -7.79
CA ASN A 243 -5.64 -37.10 -7.81
C ASN A 243 -7.04 -36.66 -7.35
N GLY A 244 -8.06 -37.13 -8.05
CA GLY A 244 -9.46 -37.15 -7.60
C GLY A 244 -10.27 -38.09 -8.49
N GLY A 245 -10.58 -39.28 -7.99
CA GLY A 245 -11.35 -40.29 -8.71
C GLY A 245 -12.80 -39.88 -8.91
N GLY A 246 -13.33 -40.11 -10.11
CA GLY A 246 -14.73 -39.91 -10.46
C GLY A 246 -15.01 -40.45 -11.85
N SER A 247 -15.58 -41.65 -11.89
CA SER A 247 -15.97 -42.36 -13.11
C SER A 247 -17.07 -41.60 -13.86
N SER A 248 -16.88 -41.35 -15.16
CA SER A 248 -17.97 -41.45 -16.15
C SER A 248 -17.43 -41.27 -17.57
N SER A 249 -17.94 -42.14 -18.44
CA SER A 249 -17.67 -42.30 -19.86
C SER A 249 -18.34 -41.22 -20.72
N GLY A 250 -17.67 -40.75 -21.76
CA GLY A 250 -18.29 -39.93 -22.80
C GLY A 250 -17.34 -39.55 -23.93
N SER A 251 -17.27 -40.40 -24.95
CA SER A 251 -16.58 -40.12 -26.22
C SER A 251 -17.35 -39.12 -27.07
N GLY A 252 -16.65 -38.17 -27.71
CA GLY A 252 -17.24 -37.27 -28.70
C GLY A 252 -16.18 -36.49 -29.47
N ASN A 253 -15.71 -37.06 -30.57
CA ASN A 253 -14.95 -36.36 -31.62
C ASN A 253 -15.89 -35.44 -32.42
N GLY A 254 -15.39 -34.28 -32.83
CA GLY A 254 -16.08 -33.41 -33.78
C GLY A 254 -15.24 -32.22 -34.20
N GLY A 255 -14.29 -32.44 -35.12
CA GLY A 255 -13.64 -31.37 -35.85
C GLY A 255 -14.60 -30.72 -36.85
N GLY A 256 -14.55 -29.40 -36.96
CA GLY A 256 -15.33 -28.63 -37.91
C GLY A 256 -14.67 -27.28 -38.17
N SER A 257 -13.89 -27.23 -39.24
CA SER A 257 -13.39 -26.01 -39.88
C SER A 257 -14.53 -25.27 -40.59
N GLY A 258 -14.60 -23.95 -40.42
CA GLY A 258 -15.52 -23.08 -41.17
C GLY A 258 -14.95 -21.68 -41.31
N THR A 259 -14.53 -21.35 -42.53
CA THR A 259 -14.17 -20.02 -43.02
C THR A 259 -15.40 -19.23 -43.46
N GLY A 260 -15.43 -17.92 -43.20
CA GLY A 260 -16.39 -16.97 -43.77
C GLY A 260 -16.17 -15.57 -43.18
N THR A 261 -15.33 -14.74 -43.80
CA THR A 261 -15.69 -13.64 -44.73
C THR A 261 -16.52 -12.51 -44.12
N GLY A 262 -15.85 -11.38 -43.90
CA GLY A 262 -16.17 -10.09 -44.53
C GLY A 262 -17.53 -9.45 -44.24
N GLY A 263 -17.49 -8.35 -43.48
CA GLY A 263 -18.56 -7.36 -43.42
C GLY A 263 -18.01 -6.01 -42.99
N ASN A 264 -17.74 -5.14 -43.97
CA ASN A 264 -17.53 -3.71 -43.73
C ASN A 264 -18.87 -3.05 -43.36
N GLY A 265 -18.83 -2.15 -42.38
CA GLY A 265 -19.90 -1.21 -42.08
C GLY A 265 -19.28 0.11 -41.61
N GLU A 266 -19.34 1.12 -42.48
CA GLU A 266 -19.07 2.53 -42.16
C GLU A 266 -20.32 3.20 -41.56
N GLY A 267 -20.10 4.25 -40.76
CA GLY A 267 -21.12 5.18 -40.26
C GLY A 267 -20.79 5.64 -38.83
N ALA A 268 -20.04 6.72 -38.60
CA ALA A 268 -20.37 8.15 -38.72
C ALA A 268 -21.20 8.73 -37.54
N GLY A 269 -20.66 9.78 -36.91
CA GLY A 269 -21.34 10.70 -35.99
C GLY A 269 -20.86 10.60 -34.53
N PHE A 270 -20.62 11.65 -33.75
CA PHE A 270 -20.67 13.10 -33.94
C PHE A 270 -19.82 13.72 -32.83
N GLY A 271 -19.13 14.83 -33.15
CA GLY A 271 -18.42 15.66 -32.19
C GLY A 271 -19.37 16.45 -31.28
N GLY A 272 -18.98 16.57 -30.02
CA GLY A 272 -19.48 17.58 -29.09
C GLY A 272 -18.28 18.37 -28.58
N GLY A 273 -18.14 19.61 -29.05
CA GLY A 273 -17.13 20.56 -28.61
C GLY A 273 -17.43 21.09 -27.21
N GLY A 274 -16.41 21.15 -26.38
CA GLY A 274 -16.36 21.91 -25.14
C GLY A 274 -15.13 22.80 -25.16
N SER A 275 -15.33 24.04 -25.61
CA SER A 275 -14.34 25.11 -25.63
C SER A 275 -14.13 25.63 -24.21
N GLY A 276 -12.95 25.41 -23.65
CA GLY A 276 -12.47 26.08 -22.44
C GLY A 276 -11.26 26.93 -22.80
N GLY A 277 -11.51 28.17 -23.21
CA GLY A 277 -10.47 29.19 -23.37
C GLY A 277 -9.97 29.63 -22.01
N GLY A 278 -8.73 29.26 -21.68
CA GLY A 278 -7.96 29.81 -20.56
C GLY A 278 -6.72 30.49 -21.11
N SER A 279 -6.84 31.75 -21.51
CA SER A 279 -5.71 32.64 -21.75
C SER A 279 -5.10 33.04 -20.41
N GLY A 280 -4.18 32.22 -19.91
CA GLY A 280 -3.32 32.57 -18.77
C GLY A 280 -2.02 33.19 -19.28
N SER A 281 -1.99 34.50 -19.46
CA SER A 281 -0.75 35.26 -19.61
C SER A 281 -0.08 35.39 -18.25
N GLY A 282 0.50 34.32 -17.74
CA GLY A 282 1.36 34.33 -16.56
C GLY A 282 2.79 34.60 -16.97
N ARG A 283 3.22 35.87 -16.94
CA ARG A 283 4.65 36.19 -16.83
C ARG A 283 5.07 35.94 -15.38
N GLY A 284 5.24 34.66 -15.03
CA GLY A 284 5.94 34.27 -13.81
C GLY A 284 7.42 34.11 -14.15
N LEU A 285 8.28 34.83 -13.45
CA LEU A 285 9.71 34.58 -13.44
C LEU A 285 9.95 33.29 -12.63
N GLY A 286 9.64 32.14 -13.23
CA GLY A 286 9.89 30.84 -12.63
C GLY A 286 11.30 30.39 -12.97
N ILE A 287 12.18 30.29 -11.98
CA ILE A 287 13.44 29.54 -12.09
C ILE A 287 13.13 28.04 -11.93
N ASP A 288 12.29 27.51 -12.82
CA ASP A 288 12.01 26.07 -12.96
C ASP A 288 12.35 25.53 -14.36
N SER A 289 12.97 26.35 -15.21
CA SER A 289 13.81 25.81 -16.26
C SER A 289 15.18 25.53 -15.66
N GLU A 290 15.78 24.35 -15.89
CA GLU A 290 17.20 24.34 -16.25
C GLU A 290 17.32 25.52 -17.22
N ILE A 291 17.94 26.65 -16.82
CA ILE A 291 18.10 27.79 -17.73
C ILE A 291 18.75 27.15 -18.95
N GLU A 292 18.00 27.05 -20.05
CA GLU A 292 18.54 26.54 -21.31
C GLU A 292 19.73 27.45 -21.57
N TRP A 293 20.92 26.89 -21.40
CA TRP A 293 22.16 27.60 -21.64
C TRP A 293 22.06 28.06 -23.08
N ASN A 294 21.75 29.35 -23.29
CA ASN A 294 21.67 29.89 -24.63
C ASN A 294 22.98 29.51 -25.32
N GLY A 295 22.91 28.99 -26.55
CA GLY A 295 24.04 28.31 -27.20
C GLY A 295 25.34 29.12 -27.19
N ASN A 296 25.23 30.44 -27.09
CA ASN A 296 26.32 31.41 -26.96
C ASN A 296 27.08 31.34 -25.61
N ILE A 297 26.41 31.09 -24.49
CA ILE A 297 27.05 30.98 -23.15
C ILE A 297 27.81 29.66 -23.07
N ALA A 298 27.18 28.55 -23.49
CA ALA A 298 27.82 27.25 -23.54
C ALA A 298 28.93 27.16 -24.60
N SER A 299 28.87 27.94 -25.68
CA SER A 299 29.97 28.04 -26.65
C SER A 299 31.14 28.85 -26.08
N ALA A 300 30.87 29.98 -25.43
CA ALA A 300 31.91 30.83 -24.83
C ALA A 300 32.66 30.12 -23.70
N VAL A 301 31.97 29.38 -22.83
CA VAL A 301 32.61 28.56 -21.78
C VAL A 301 33.44 27.43 -22.41
N ARG A 302 32.97 26.79 -23.50
CA ARG A 302 33.74 25.77 -24.24
C ARG A 302 34.94 26.35 -24.98
N GLU A 303 34.82 27.55 -25.52
CA GLU A 303 35.89 28.23 -26.24
C GLU A 303 36.98 28.69 -25.26
N GLY A 304 36.57 29.16 -24.07
CA GLY A 304 37.42 29.31 -22.91
C GLY A 304 38.12 28.01 -22.54
N LEU A 305 37.38 26.95 -22.20
CA LEU A 305 37.96 25.64 -21.81
C LEU A 305 38.81 24.97 -22.93
N ARG A 306 38.52 25.22 -24.21
CA ARG A 306 39.35 24.80 -25.36
C ARG A 306 40.65 25.56 -25.45
N ALA A 307 40.64 26.87 -25.22
CA ALA A 307 41.85 27.68 -25.16
C ALA A 307 42.79 27.24 -24.02
N LEU A 308 42.25 26.55 -23.01
CA LEU A 308 42.98 25.97 -21.89
C LEU A 308 43.48 24.53 -22.12
N GLY A 309 43.18 23.92 -23.28
CA GLY A 309 43.63 22.57 -23.63
C GLY A 309 42.91 21.43 -22.88
N VAL A 310 41.76 21.70 -22.25
CA VAL A 310 41.11 20.76 -21.30
C VAL A 310 40.00 19.90 -21.94
N ALA A 311 39.56 20.18 -23.16
CA ALA A 311 38.57 19.35 -23.88
C ALA A 311 39.23 18.52 -25.00
N SER A 312 39.08 17.18 -24.98
CA SER A 312 39.48 16.33 -26.10
C SER A 312 38.51 16.47 -27.27
N ALA A 313 39.03 16.35 -28.49
CA ALA A 313 38.24 16.40 -29.72
C ALA A 313 37.30 15.17 -29.80
N GLY A 314 36.08 15.33 -29.30
CA GLY A 314 35.01 14.33 -29.39
C GLY A 314 33.85 14.81 -30.27
N GLY A 315 33.93 14.50 -31.57
CA GLY A 315 32.79 14.25 -32.47
C GLY A 315 31.75 15.36 -32.70
N THR A 316 32.00 16.23 -33.67
CA THR A 316 30.90 16.73 -34.51
C THR A 316 30.40 15.56 -35.37
N GLY A 317 29.25 14.99 -35.03
CA GLY A 317 28.57 14.01 -35.88
C GLY A 317 27.99 14.68 -37.13
N SER A 318 28.83 14.95 -38.12
CA SER A 318 28.42 15.25 -39.49
C SER A 318 28.06 13.95 -40.19
N GLY A 319 26.77 13.60 -40.19
CA GLY A 319 26.22 12.50 -40.98
C GLY A 319 26.07 12.90 -42.45
N SER A 320 27.08 12.62 -43.27
CA SER A 320 26.96 12.62 -44.73
C SER A 320 26.40 11.28 -45.20
N GLY A 321 25.08 11.23 -45.42
CA GLY A 321 24.39 10.15 -46.10
C GLY A 321 23.95 10.60 -47.49
N SER A 322 24.67 10.19 -48.52
CA SER A 322 24.30 10.35 -49.92
C SER A 322 23.11 9.46 -50.27
N GLY A 323 21.93 10.07 -50.38
CA GLY A 323 20.74 9.49 -51.02
C GLY A 323 20.40 10.32 -52.26
N THR A 324 20.58 9.73 -53.44
CA THR A 324 20.10 10.26 -54.71
C THR A 324 18.57 10.24 -54.73
N GLY A 325 17.93 11.40 -54.79
CA GLY A 325 16.47 11.50 -54.93
C GLY A 325 16.01 12.95 -54.98
N SER A 326 15.62 13.39 -56.17
CA SER A 326 15.09 14.72 -56.49
C SER A 326 13.79 15.00 -55.72
N GLY A 327 13.72 16.15 -55.04
CA GLY A 327 12.47 16.61 -54.41
C GLY A 327 12.65 17.91 -53.63
N SER A 328 12.15 19.00 -54.19
CA SER A 328 12.01 20.32 -53.57
C SER A 328 11.04 20.29 -52.38
N GLY A 329 11.46 20.78 -51.22
CA GLY A 329 10.60 20.96 -50.04
C GLY A 329 11.22 21.94 -49.04
N SER A 330 10.57 23.09 -48.86
CA SER A 330 10.81 24.09 -47.83
C SER A 330 10.43 23.56 -46.44
N GLY A 331 11.34 23.65 -45.46
CA GLY A 331 11.09 23.26 -44.07
C GLY A 331 11.81 24.16 -43.08
N SER A 332 11.03 24.90 -42.30
CA SER A 332 11.42 25.69 -41.13
C SER A 332 11.97 24.79 -40.03
N GLY A 333 13.28 24.92 -39.74
CA GLY A 333 13.93 24.22 -38.63
C GLY A 333 13.75 24.98 -37.32
N SER A 334 12.85 24.49 -36.47
CA SER A 334 12.86 24.72 -35.02
C SER A 334 14.04 23.95 -34.43
N GLY A 335 15.12 24.67 -34.09
CA GLY A 335 16.27 24.10 -33.40
C GLY A 335 15.91 23.75 -31.96
N SER A 336 15.76 22.47 -31.66
CA SER A 336 15.75 21.95 -30.29
C SER A 336 17.16 22.11 -29.72
N GLY A 337 17.33 23.09 -28.82
CA GLY A 337 18.56 23.26 -28.06
C GLY A 337 18.79 22.05 -27.17
N THR A 338 19.86 21.31 -27.42
CA THR A 338 20.30 20.25 -26.51
C THR A 338 20.93 20.91 -25.29
N GLY A 339 20.21 20.91 -24.17
CA GLY A 339 20.76 21.29 -22.86
C GLY A 339 22.03 20.47 -22.56
N VAL A 340 23.13 21.16 -22.32
CA VAL A 340 24.44 20.54 -22.07
C VAL A 340 24.62 20.38 -20.56
N LYS A 341 24.79 19.14 -20.07
CA LYS A 341 25.14 18.85 -18.67
C LYS A 341 26.65 18.93 -18.48
N PHE A 342 27.11 19.79 -17.58
CA PHE A 342 28.51 19.84 -17.11
C PHE A 342 28.84 18.64 -16.23
N SER A 343 30.09 18.15 -16.30
CA SER A 343 30.58 17.09 -15.43
C SER A 343 30.94 17.63 -14.03
N PRO A 344 30.97 16.79 -12.99
CA PRO A 344 31.47 17.16 -11.66
C PRO A 344 32.88 17.77 -11.69
N ASP A 345 33.72 17.37 -12.64
CA ASP A 345 35.08 17.87 -12.81
C ASP A 345 35.12 19.29 -13.38
N ASP A 346 34.17 19.65 -14.25
CA ASP A 346 34.06 21.03 -14.78
C ASP A 346 33.66 22.01 -13.66
N TYR A 347 32.76 21.58 -12.77
CA TYR A 347 32.38 22.34 -11.58
C TYR A 347 33.55 22.53 -10.61
N LYS A 348 34.36 21.49 -10.41
CA LYS A 348 35.56 21.56 -9.57
C LYS A 348 36.56 22.58 -10.13
N LYS A 349 36.80 22.56 -11.44
CA LYS A 349 37.69 23.51 -12.12
C LYS A 349 37.17 24.95 -12.08
N LEU A 350 35.86 25.16 -12.24
CA LEU A 350 35.23 26.47 -12.02
C LEU A 350 35.44 26.95 -10.57
N LYS A 351 35.20 26.09 -9.59
CA LYS A 351 35.41 26.40 -8.17
C LYS A 351 36.87 26.75 -7.86
N ASP A 352 37.82 26.07 -8.47
CA ASP A 352 39.24 26.34 -8.27
C ASP A 352 39.67 27.65 -8.96
N ALA A 353 39.15 27.97 -10.14
CA ALA A 353 39.38 29.26 -10.79
C ALA A 353 38.79 30.44 -9.99
N PHE A 354 37.63 30.24 -9.34
CA PHE A 354 37.04 31.23 -8.42
C PHE A 354 37.93 31.59 -7.22
N LYS A 355 38.78 30.66 -6.76
CA LYS A 355 39.70 30.91 -5.65
C LYS A 355 40.84 31.87 -6.03
N GLN A 356 41.05 32.14 -7.31
CA GLN A 356 42.18 32.92 -7.83
C GLN A 356 41.79 34.33 -8.28
N VAL A 357 40.50 34.65 -8.38
CA VAL A 357 39.99 36.00 -8.75
C VAL A 357 40.36 37.02 -7.66
N ASP A 358 40.79 38.23 -7.99
CA ASP A 358 41.10 39.20 -6.92
C ASP A 358 39.83 39.66 -6.17
N ASN A 359 40.03 40.22 -4.98
CA ASN A 359 38.94 40.61 -4.08
C ASN A 359 38.05 41.73 -4.67
N GLU A 360 38.62 42.74 -5.31
CA GLU A 360 37.86 43.85 -5.93
C GLU A 360 37.08 43.38 -7.15
N GLU A 361 37.68 42.49 -7.94
CA GLU A 361 37.04 41.85 -9.09
C GLU A 361 35.89 40.93 -8.65
N LEU A 362 36.07 40.19 -7.55
CA LEU A 362 35.00 39.40 -6.95
C LEU A 362 33.82 40.27 -6.51
N LEU A 363 34.07 41.44 -5.90
CA LEU A 363 33.01 42.38 -5.51
C LEU A 363 32.19 42.83 -6.72
N GLY A 364 32.88 43.25 -7.80
CA GLY A 364 32.24 43.72 -9.02
C GLY A 364 31.43 42.62 -9.69
N LEU A 365 31.91 41.39 -9.65
CA LEU A 365 31.22 40.21 -10.15
C LEU A 365 29.96 39.87 -9.32
N LEU A 366 30.04 39.92 -7.99
CA LEU A 366 28.88 39.72 -7.10
C LEU A 366 27.80 40.79 -7.35
N ILE A 367 28.19 42.07 -7.44
CA ILE A 367 27.24 43.16 -7.72
C ILE A 367 26.60 43.00 -9.10
N SER A 368 27.38 42.60 -10.12
CA SER A 368 26.86 42.36 -11.47
C SER A 368 25.90 41.17 -11.49
N ALA A 369 26.22 40.10 -10.77
CA ALA A 369 25.38 38.93 -10.59
C ALA A 369 24.05 39.30 -9.90
N LEU A 370 24.08 40.08 -8.81
CA LEU A 370 22.87 40.61 -8.18
C LEU A 370 22.03 41.44 -9.16
N LYS A 371 22.62 42.37 -9.91
CA LYS A 371 21.89 43.19 -10.89
C LYS A 371 21.21 42.34 -11.97
N VAL A 372 21.87 41.27 -12.42
CA VAL A 372 21.29 40.33 -13.40
C VAL A 372 20.18 39.49 -12.77
N SER A 373 20.34 39.02 -11.52
CA SER A 373 19.33 38.24 -10.80
C SER A 373 18.07 39.04 -10.50
N LEU A 374 18.22 40.33 -10.19
CA LEU A 374 17.15 41.17 -9.65
C LEU A 374 16.36 41.92 -10.74
N GLY A 375 16.88 41.96 -11.97
CA GLY A 375 16.30 42.74 -13.06
C GLY A 375 16.27 44.26 -12.80
N GLU A 376 15.70 45.04 -13.72
CA GLU A 376 15.64 46.51 -13.62
C GLU A 376 14.43 47.06 -12.83
N SER A 377 13.63 46.23 -12.11
CA SER A 377 12.34 46.68 -11.57
C SER A 377 12.04 46.27 -10.11
N LYS A 378 11.33 47.16 -9.39
CA LYS A 378 10.95 47.13 -7.96
C LYS A 378 10.00 45.99 -7.50
N GLY A 379 9.81 44.94 -8.30
CA GLY A 379 8.93 43.79 -8.00
C GLY A 379 9.72 42.55 -7.56
N VAL A 380 10.79 42.76 -6.80
CA VAL A 380 11.81 41.76 -6.51
C VAL A 380 11.30 40.70 -5.52
N ASP A 381 11.50 39.42 -5.84
CA ASP A 381 11.25 38.32 -4.90
C ASP A 381 12.31 38.33 -3.80
N ARG A 382 11.94 38.93 -2.65
CA ARG A 382 12.84 39.17 -1.50
C ARG A 382 13.53 37.89 -1.01
N VAL A 383 12.82 36.77 -1.10
CA VAL A 383 13.28 35.43 -0.76
C VAL A 383 14.49 35.02 -1.59
N GLU A 384 14.43 35.24 -2.90
CA GLU A 384 15.50 34.91 -3.84
C GLU A 384 16.71 35.83 -3.65
N VAL A 385 16.47 37.09 -3.29
CA VAL A 385 17.53 38.02 -2.91
C VAL A 385 18.22 37.56 -1.63
N GLY A 386 17.46 37.20 -0.60
CA GLY A 386 17.97 36.69 0.65
C GLY A 386 18.92 35.51 0.44
N LYS A 387 18.46 34.49 -0.29
CA LYS A 387 19.29 33.32 -0.67
C LYS A 387 20.57 33.74 -1.39
N THR A 388 20.47 34.62 -2.36
CA THR A 388 21.62 35.10 -3.14
C THR A 388 22.63 35.83 -2.24
N LEU A 389 22.17 36.71 -1.37
CA LEU A 389 23.00 37.48 -0.45
C LEU A 389 23.69 36.59 0.60
N VAL A 390 23.00 35.56 1.11
CA VAL A 390 23.61 34.55 2.00
C VAL A 390 24.74 33.84 1.29
N GLY A 391 24.48 33.36 0.08
CA GLY A 391 25.47 32.61 -0.66
C GLY A 391 26.67 33.46 -1.07
N PHE A 392 26.46 34.76 -1.31
CA PHE A 392 27.55 35.73 -1.51
C PHE A 392 28.38 35.91 -0.25
N ARG A 393 27.74 36.02 0.91
CA ARG A 393 28.45 36.08 2.20
C ARG A 393 29.26 34.82 2.46
N GLU A 394 28.70 33.63 2.25
CA GLU A 394 29.43 32.37 2.43
C GLU A 394 30.62 32.26 1.48
N LEU A 395 30.46 32.74 0.25
CA LEU A 395 31.54 32.79 -0.72
C LEU A 395 32.66 33.74 -0.26
N LEU A 396 32.33 34.92 0.25
CA LEU A 396 33.30 35.85 0.83
C LEU A 396 33.97 35.28 2.08
N ALA A 397 33.23 34.55 2.92
CA ALA A 397 33.76 33.89 4.11
C ALA A 397 34.77 32.79 3.78
N GLU A 398 34.50 31.95 2.77
CA GLU A 398 35.45 30.92 2.33
C GLU A 398 36.75 31.48 1.74
N ARG A 399 36.74 32.74 1.30
CA ARG A 399 37.92 33.41 0.73
C ARG A 399 38.66 34.31 1.72
N ASP A 400 38.31 34.24 3.00
CA ASP A 400 38.81 35.15 4.03
C ASP A 400 38.62 36.65 3.63
N ALA A 401 37.59 36.94 2.83
CA ALA A 401 37.27 38.25 2.26
C ALA A 401 36.05 38.91 2.93
N ILE A 402 35.73 38.49 4.16
CA ILE A 402 34.57 39.00 4.94
C ILE A 402 34.65 40.53 5.13
N GLU A 403 35.85 41.09 5.18
CA GLU A 403 36.09 42.54 5.28
C GLU A 403 35.46 43.35 4.13
N MET A 404 35.04 42.69 3.04
CA MET A 404 34.39 43.31 1.89
C MET A 404 32.87 43.44 2.04
N LEU A 405 32.26 42.77 3.01
CA LEU A 405 30.81 42.84 3.27
C LEU A 405 30.28 44.27 3.44
N PRO A 406 30.95 45.20 4.16
CA PRO A 406 30.48 46.58 4.29
C PRO A 406 30.40 47.32 2.95
N ARG A 407 31.32 47.02 2.02
CA ARG A 407 31.30 47.60 0.67
C ARG A 407 30.23 46.98 -0.21
N LEU A 408 30.11 45.63 -0.19
CA LEU A 408 29.02 44.94 -0.88
C LEU A 408 27.66 45.46 -0.42
N LYS A 409 27.51 45.65 0.89
CA LYS A 409 26.31 46.23 1.50
C LYS A 409 26.03 47.63 0.95
N ALA A 410 26.99 48.56 1.02
CA ALA A 410 26.80 49.94 0.56
C ALA A 410 26.41 50.01 -0.93
N GLU A 411 26.95 49.12 -1.76
CA GLU A 411 26.59 49.00 -3.17
C GLU A 411 25.15 48.50 -3.35
N ILE A 412 24.71 47.51 -2.57
CA ILE A 412 23.31 47.03 -2.63
C ILE A 412 22.32 48.06 -2.09
N GLU A 413 22.65 48.75 -0.99
CA GLU A 413 21.85 49.85 -0.43
C GLU A 413 21.61 50.96 -1.48
N SER A 414 22.62 51.24 -2.32
CA SER A 414 22.50 52.24 -3.39
C SER A 414 21.50 51.86 -4.49
N LEU A 415 21.14 50.57 -4.60
CA LEU A 415 20.21 50.07 -5.60
C LEU A 415 18.74 50.19 -5.18
N ASP A 416 18.44 50.48 -3.90
CA ASP A 416 17.07 50.59 -3.35
C ASP A 416 16.19 49.34 -3.65
N LEU A 417 16.81 48.16 -3.68
CA LEU A 417 16.17 46.90 -4.07
C LEU A 417 15.58 46.13 -2.89
N VAL A 418 16.13 46.32 -1.68
CA VAL A 418 15.71 45.60 -0.47
C VAL A 418 15.80 46.54 0.73
N ASP A 419 15.00 46.26 1.77
CA ASP A 419 15.00 47.02 3.01
C ASP A 419 16.40 47.06 3.65
N ASN A 420 16.85 48.25 4.06
CA ASN A 420 18.19 48.47 4.61
C ASN A 420 18.42 47.76 5.94
N ASP A 421 17.37 47.57 6.76
CA ASP A 421 17.46 46.83 8.02
C ASP A 421 17.61 45.33 7.75
N TYR A 422 16.86 44.80 6.77
CA TYR A 422 17.02 43.42 6.32
C TYR A 422 18.42 43.14 5.73
N LEU A 423 18.95 44.04 4.88
CA LEU A 423 20.32 43.94 4.37
C LEU A 423 21.36 43.98 5.49
N ARG A 424 21.11 44.76 6.54
CA ARG A 424 21.99 44.84 7.72
C ARG A 424 22.03 43.54 8.49
N GLU A 425 20.92 42.84 8.61
CA GLU A 425 20.88 41.56 9.33
C GLU A 425 21.48 40.42 8.50
N ILE A 426 21.18 40.32 7.20
CA ILE A 426 21.68 39.20 6.37
C ILE A 426 23.19 39.31 6.10
N LEU A 427 23.70 40.52 5.86
CA LEU A 427 25.12 40.76 5.59
C LEU A 427 25.92 41.08 6.85
N SER A 428 25.36 40.87 8.04
CA SER A 428 26.09 41.08 9.29
C SER A 428 27.27 40.09 9.40
N ALA A 429 28.34 40.53 10.06
CA ALA A 429 29.52 39.68 10.27
C ALA A 429 29.16 38.39 11.04
N ASP A 430 28.20 38.47 11.95
CA ASP A 430 27.72 37.38 12.80
C ASP A 430 26.50 36.61 12.24
N ALA A 431 26.09 36.85 11.00
CA ALA A 431 25.00 36.11 10.37
C ALA A 431 25.34 34.61 10.30
N THR A 432 24.33 33.75 10.37
CA THR A 432 24.49 32.30 10.21
C THR A 432 23.36 31.81 9.32
N PRO A 433 23.50 30.67 8.61
CA PRO A 433 22.41 30.11 7.82
C PRO A 433 21.10 30.00 8.63
N LYS A 434 21.18 29.64 9.92
CA LYS A 434 20.03 29.59 10.84
C LYS A 434 19.42 30.96 11.14
N LYS A 435 20.25 32.00 11.36
CA LYS A 435 19.75 33.38 11.55
C LYS A 435 19.05 33.90 10.31
N VAL A 436 19.58 33.60 9.12
CA VAL A 436 18.95 34.07 7.88
C VAL A 436 17.68 33.28 7.59
N ALA A 437 17.69 31.96 7.76
CA ALA A 437 16.49 31.15 7.71
C ALA A 437 15.40 31.69 8.66
N HIS A 438 15.76 32.11 9.88
CA HIS A 438 14.84 32.75 10.81
C HIS A 438 14.23 34.04 10.25
N ILE A 439 15.05 34.92 9.67
CA ILE A 439 14.58 36.19 9.07
C ILE A 439 13.63 35.91 7.90
N GLU A 440 13.97 34.98 7.01
CA GLU A 440 13.12 34.62 5.87
C GLU A 440 11.78 34.03 6.31
N ILE A 441 11.79 33.18 7.34
CA ILE A 441 10.57 32.62 7.91
C ILE A 441 9.68 33.71 8.50
N GLU A 442 10.24 34.69 9.22
CA GLU A 442 9.46 35.80 9.76
C GLU A 442 8.95 36.76 8.67
N ASN A 443 9.72 36.98 7.59
CA ASN A 443 9.27 37.71 6.41
C ASN A 443 8.09 37.00 5.73
N PHE A 444 8.21 35.69 5.49
CA PHE A 444 7.11 34.90 4.94
C PHE A 444 5.84 35.01 5.80
N LYS A 445 5.97 34.92 7.13
CA LYS A 445 4.81 35.10 8.02
C LYS A 445 4.21 36.50 7.89
N SER A 446 5.05 37.53 7.83
CA SER A 446 4.60 38.92 7.65
C SER A 446 3.85 39.09 6.34
N ASP A 447 4.44 38.66 5.23
CA ASP A 447 3.83 38.73 3.89
C ASP A 447 2.53 37.92 3.84
N PHE A 448 2.51 36.75 4.48
CA PHE A 448 1.30 35.96 4.66
C PHE A 448 0.22 36.75 5.38
N PHE A 449 0.45 37.24 6.61
CA PHE A 449 -0.59 37.94 7.37
C PHE A 449 -0.98 39.31 6.79
N MET A 450 -0.15 39.89 5.92
CA MET A 450 -0.45 41.10 5.14
C MET A 450 -1.23 40.82 3.85
N GLY A 451 -1.44 39.55 3.48
CA GLY A 451 -2.12 39.16 2.24
C GLY A 451 -1.27 39.35 0.98
N ALA A 452 0.04 39.54 1.13
CA ALA A 452 1.01 39.76 0.07
C ALA A 452 1.85 38.51 -0.27
N VAL A 453 1.52 37.36 0.33
CA VAL A 453 2.24 36.09 0.10
C VAL A 453 2.14 35.63 -1.35
N ASN A 454 3.27 35.17 -1.87
CA ASN A 454 3.35 34.41 -3.10
C ASN A 454 3.34 32.90 -2.78
N PRO A 455 2.35 32.11 -3.27
CA PRO A 455 2.31 30.68 -3.03
C PRO A 455 3.58 29.93 -3.46
N SER A 456 4.35 30.42 -4.44
CA SER A 456 5.63 29.76 -4.83
C SER A 456 6.67 29.74 -3.72
N ASN A 457 6.59 30.64 -2.75
CA ASN A 457 7.63 30.80 -1.74
C ASN A 457 7.49 29.80 -0.59
N VAL A 458 6.46 28.94 -0.62
CA VAL A 458 6.20 27.93 0.41
C VAL A 458 7.28 26.84 0.43
N ASP A 459 7.77 26.41 -0.74
CA ASP A 459 8.86 25.44 -0.85
C ASP A 459 10.12 25.91 -0.11
N ASP A 460 10.35 27.22 -0.14
CA ASP A 460 11.50 27.83 0.48
C ASP A 460 11.39 27.84 2.01
N VAL A 461 10.17 28.02 2.53
CA VAL A 461 9.86 27.91 3.97
C VAL A 461 10.25 26.54 4.51
N LEU A 462 9.96 25.48 3.76
CA LEU A 462 10.36 24.12 4.13
C LEU A 462 11.89 24.00 4.20
N GLY A 463 12.60 24.52 3.18
CA GLY A 463 14.06 24.52 3.16
C GLY A 463 14.69 25.32 4.31
N TRP A 464 14.11 26.46 4.70
CA TRP A 464 14.60 27.24 5.85
C TRP A 464 14.32 26.55 7.19
N LEU A 465 13.14 25.95 7.36
CA LEU A 465 12.83 25.18 8.56
C LEU A 465 13.78 23.97 8.71
N GLU A 466 14.09 23.31 7.59
CA GLU A 466 15.11 22.26 7.56
C GLU A 466 16.50 22.80 7.90
N THR A 467 16.89 23.98 7.37
CA THR A 467 18.17 24.63 7.69
C THR A 467 18.31 24.94 9.19
N ILE A 468 17.22 25.32 9.84
CA ILE A 468 17.20 25.55 11.29
C ILE A 468 17.39 24.22 12.04
N SER A 469 16.77 23.13 11.57
CA SER A 469 16.89 21.77 12.14
C SER A 469 16.66 21.73 13.65
N ASP A 470 15.72 22.52 14.16
CA ASP A 470 15.38 22.59 15.59
C ASP A 470 13.91 22.26 15.79
N LYS A 471 13.63 21.27 16.65
CA LYS A 471 12.25 20.80 16.91
C LYS A 471 11.38 21.89 17.52
N GLN A 472 11.86 22.51 18.59
CA GLN A 472 11.10 23.50 19.34
C GLN A 472 10.79 24.71 18.47
N TYR A 473 11.75 25.14 17.64
CA TYR A 473 11.57 26.25 16.72
C TYR A 473 10.46 25.98 15.71
N THR A 474 10.45 24.79 15.08
CA THR A 474 9.42 24.43 14.10
C THR A 474 8.04 24.28 14.75
N GLU A 475 7.96 23.67 15.93
CA GLU A 475 6.72 23.58 16.71
C GLU A 475 6.19 24.98 17.04
N ASP A 476 7.04 25.86 17.58
CA ASP A 476 6.70 27.25 17.89
C ASP A 476 6.26 28.03 16.64
N PHE A 477 6.92 27.83 15.51
CA PHE A 477 6.57 28.46 14.24
C PHE A 477 5.18 28.04 13.80
N ILE A 478 4.93 26.72 13.68
CA ILE A 478 3.65 26.15 13.24
C ILE A 478 2.54 26.67 14.15
N LYS A 479 2.68 26.50 15.47
CA LYS A 479 1.65 26.92 16.44
C LYS A 479 1.34 28.40 16.35
N LYS A 480 2.36 29.27 16.35
CA LYS A 480 2.17 30.73 16.24
C LYS A 480 1.55 31.12 14.90
N PHE A 481 1.84 30.39 13.83
CA PHE A 481 1.29 30.63 12.50
C PHE A 481 -0.21 30.33 12.47
N TYR A 482 -0.66 29.18 12.98
CA TYR A 482 -2.09 28.89 13.07
C TYR A 482 -2.83 29.77 14.08
N ASP A 483 -2.20 30.12 15.21
CA ASP A 483 -2.77 31.10 16.16
C ASP A 483 -2.94 32.48 15.51
N GLY A 484 -2.04 32.87 14.62
CA GLY A 484 -2.17 34.10 13.83
C GLY A 484 -3.42 34.10 12.97
N MET A 485 -3.69 32.99 12.27
CA MET A 485 -4.89 32.83 11.43
C MET A 485 -6.17 32.82 12.27
N ALA A 486 -6.15 32.15 13.43
CA ALA A 486 -7.26 32.15 14.37
C ALA A 486 -7.60 33.57 14.88
N ARG A 487 -6.58 34.41 15.16
CA ARG A 487 -6.81 35.83 15.54
C ARG A 487 -7.44 36.66 14.42
N GLN A 488 -7.19 36.32 13.16
CA GLN A 488 -7.82 36.93 11.99
C GLN A 488 -9.17 36.28 11.62
N GLY A 489 -9.65 35.32 12.41
CA GLY A 489 -10.92 34.62 12.14
C GLY A 489 -10.92 33.83 10.83
N TYR A 490 -9.74 33.40 10.36
CA TYR A 490 -9.57 32.69 9.08
C TYR A 490 -10.14 33.44 7.86
N GLU A 491 -10.12 34.77 7.88
CA GLU A 491 -10.45 35.59 6.72
C GLU A 491 -9.24 35.68 5.78
N LEU A 492 -9.08 34.67 4.94
CA LEU A 492 -7.95 34.53 4.02
C LEU A 492 -8.28 35.02 2.61
N THR A 493 -7.29 35.63 1.95
CA THR A 493 -7.28 35.87 0.50
C THR A 493 -7.09 34.57 -0.27
N GLU A 494 -7.37 34.58 -1.56
CA GLU A 494 -7.13 33.43 -2.45
C GLU A 494 -5.67 32.98 -2.44
N THR A 495 -4.72 33.93 -2.44
CA THR A 495 -3.27 33.65 -2.39
C THR A 495 -2.84 33.05 -1.05
N GLN A 496 -3.40 33.51 0.07
CA GLN A 496 -3.14 32.91 1.38
C GLN A 496 -3.69 31.48 1.45
N HIS A 497 -4.91 31.25 0.95
CA HIS A 497 -5.52 29.92 0.90
C HIS A 497 -4.69 28.95 0.04
N GLU A 498 -4.27 29.39 -1.15
CA GLU A 498 -3.41 28.60 -2.04
C GLU A 498 -2.07 28.26 -1.39
N ALA A 499 -1.42 29.23 -0.73
CA ALA A 499 -0.17 29.01 -0.02
C ALA A 499 -0.30 27.94 1.08
N LEU A 500 -1.41 27.94 1.84
CA LEU A 500 -1.66 26.92 2.87
C LEU A 500 -1.89 25.54 2.28
N LEU A 501 -2.70 25.42 1.23
CA LEU A 501 -2.93 24.14 0.57
C LEU A 501 -1.64 23.58 -0.04
N ARG A 502 -0.79 24.44 -0.62
CA ARG A 502 0.54 24.05 -1.09
C ARG A 502 1.44 23.60 0.06
N PHE A 503 1.41 24.30 1.20
CA PHE A 503 2.18 23.94 2.38
C PHE A 503 1.79 22.55 2.89
N ALA A 504 0.49 22.27 3.01
CA ALA A 504 -0.01 20.93 3.37
C ALA A 504 0.38 19.87 2.34
N SER A 505 0.25 20.17 1.05
CA SER A 505 0.63 19.23 -0.03
C SER A 505 2.10 18.85 0.02
N LEU A 506 3.01 19.82 0.16
CA LEU A 506 4.45 19.58 0.22
C LEU A 506 4.84 18.83 1.50
N CYS A 507 4.29 19.21 2.66
CA CYS A 507 4.48 18.47 3.89
C CYS A 507 3.98 17.02 3.79
N ALA A 508 2.89 16.77 3.07
CA ALA A 508 2.37 15.42 2.89
C ALA A 508 3.30 14.53 2.05
N GLU A 509 4.15 15.09 1.18
CA GLU A 509 5.08 14.31 0.35
C GLU A 509 6.15 13.58 1.16
N ASP A 510 6.58 14.17 2.27
CA ASP A 510 7.48 13.55 3.25
C ASP A 510 6.82 13.54 4.64
N ALA A 511 6.04 12.49 4.90
CA ALA A 511 5.42 12.25 6.21
C ALA A 511 6.44 12.08 7.36
N GLY A 512 7.70 11.79 7.04
CA GLY A 512 8.80 11.62 7.98
C GLY A 512 9.41 12.94 8.43
N ALA A 513 9.32 13.99 7.63
CA ALA A 513 9.92 15.28 7.92
C ALA A 513 9.34 15.91 9.20
N GLN A 514 10.20 16.63 9.93
CA GLN A 514 9.84 17.24 11.20
C GLN A 514 8.68 18.23 11.03
N VAL A 515 8.77 19.12 10.03
CA VAL A 515 7.71 20.10 9.73
C VAL A 515 6.38 19.43 9.40
N SER A 516 6.40 18.32 8.67
CA SER A 516 5.20 17.57 8.31
C SER A 516 4.51 16.97 9.52
N ARG A 517 5.29 16.44 10.48
CA ARG A 517 4.80 15.90 11.74
C ARG A 517 4.20 16.98 12.63
N GLU A 518 4.86 18.12 12.77
CA GLU A 518 4.35 19.23 13.59
C GLU A 518 3.10 19.87 12.95
N GLN A 519 3.08 20.04 11.62
CA GLN A 519 1.91 20.58 10.92
C GLN A 519 0.70 19.65 11.03
N ILE A 520 0.87 18.34 10.76
CA ILE A 520 -0.26 17.42 10.89
C ILE A 520 -0.70 17.28 12.35
N HIS A 521 0.21 17.37 13.32
CA HIS A 521 -0.14 17.39 14.74
C HIS A 521 -1.04 18.59 15.07
N GLU A 522 -0.66 19.81 14.67
CA GLU A 522 -1.44 21.03 14.90
C GLU A 522 -2.82 20.97 14.24
N ILE A 523 -2.89 20.49 12.99
CA ILE A 523 -4.17 20.29 12.27
C ILE A 523 -5.06 19.32 13.06
N ARG A 524 -4.52 18.20 13.52
CA ARG A 524 -5.27 17.20 14.28
C ARG A 524 -5.75 17.73 15.63
N GLU A 525 -4.92 18.48 16.35
CA GLU A 525 -5.26 19.07 17.64
C GLU A 525 -6.45 20.03 17.50
N ARG A 526 -6.38 20.96 16.54
CA ARG A 526 -7.46 21.91 16.26
C ARG A 526 -8.73 21.24 15.77
N LEU A 527 -8.62 20.29 14.85
CA LEU A 527 -9.79 19.54 14.37
C LEU A 527 -10.40 18.64 15.46
N SER A 528 -9.67 18.31 16.52
CA SER A 528 -10.24 17.56 17.65
C SER A 528 -11.13 18.42 18.53
N ASP A 529 -10.97 19.75 18.53
CA ASP A 529 -11.78 20.67 19.35
C ASP A 529 -13.25 20.68 18.87
N PRO A 530 -14.24 20.35 19.72
CA PRO A 530 -15.65 20.49 19.38
C PRO A 530 -16.09 21.94 19.08
N ALA A 531 -15.37 22.93 19.62
CA ALA A 531 -15.66 24.36 19.46
C ALA A 531 -14.98 25.01 18.25
N VAL A 532 -14.34 24.22 17.37
CA VAL A 532 -13.72 24.72 16.14
C VAL A 532 -14.70 25.55 15.32
N ASP A 533 -14.27 26.71 14.84
CA ASP A 533 -15.08 27.57 13.97
C ASP A 533 -15.29 26.93 12.60
N LEU A 534 -16.40 27.27 11.91
CA LEU A 534 -16.70 26.72 10.59
C LEU A 534 -15.61 27.06 9.56
N LYS A 535 -15.11 28.30 9.51
CA LYS A 535 -14.07 28.70 8.54
C LYS A 535 -12.75 27.98 8.81
N GLU A 536 -12.38 27.88 10.09
CA GLU A 536 -11.22 27.09 10.53
C GLU A 536 -11.36 25.63 10.11
N PHE A 537 -12.50 25.00 10.42
CA PHE A 537 -12.76 23.61 10.06
C PHE A 537 -12.69 23.38 8.55
N MET A 538 -13.27 24.28 7.75
CA MET A 538 -13.26 24.15 6.28
C MET A 538 -11.85 24.10 5.72
N LEU A 539 -11.00 25.06 6.10
CA LEU A 539 -9.61 25.13 5.68
C LEU A 539 -8.81 23.91 6.16
N LEU A 540 -8.89 23.60 7.46
CA LEU A 540 -8.14 22.48 8.03
C LEU A 540 -8.57 21.13 7.44
N ALA A 541 -9.85 20.96 7.11
CA ALA A 541 -10.35 19.77 6.44
C ALA A 541 -9.81 19.64 5.01
N GLU A 542 -9.69 20.74 4.25
CA GLU A 542 -9.07 20.73 2.92
C GLU A 542 -7.59 20.38 2.98
N MET A 543 -6.86 20.93 3.95
CA MET A 543 -5.46 20.58 4.20
C MET A 543 -5.32 19.10 4.59
N LEU A 544 -6.19 18.61 5.48
CA LEU A 544 -6.24 17.20 5.88
C LEU A 544 -6.54 16.28 4.69
N GLU A 545 -7.37 16.69 3.73
CA GLU A 545 -7.65 15.95 2.51
C GLU A 545 -6.39 15.77 1.64
N LYS A 546 -5.49 16.77 1.60
CA LYS A 546 -4.17 16.64 0.93
C LYS A 546 -3.31 15.56 1.56
N TYR A 547 -3.19 15.58 2.89
CA TYR A 547 -2.47 14.54 3.64
C TYR A 547 -3.08 13.15 3.44
N TYR A 548 -4.41 13.05 3.52
CA TYR A 548 -5.13 11.80 3.37
C TYR A 548 -4.88 11.13 2.02
N LEU A 549 -5.03 11.87 0.91
CA LEU A 549 -4.79 11.35 -0.42
C LEU A 549 -3.33 10.92 -0.60
N LYS A 550 -2.39 11.74 -0.09
CA LYS A 550 -0.96 11.42 -0.18
C LYS A 550 -0.58 10.19 0.64
N TYR A 551 -1.17 10.02 1.82
CA TYR A 551 -0.95 8.82 2.65
C TYR A 551 -1.48 7.56 1.96
N ILE A 552 -2.59 7.65 1.23
CA ILE A 552 -3.08 6.52 0.41
C ILE A 552 -2.11 6.20 -0.74
N GLU A 553 -1.58 7.22 -1.42
CA GLU A 553 -0.56 7.04 -2.47
C GLU A 553 0.69 6.33 -1.92
N LEU A 554 1.11 6.70 -0.71
CA LEU A 554 2.29 6.17 -0.02
C LEU A 554 2.03 4.86 0.75
N ASP A 555 0.86 4.23 0.61
CA ASP A 555 0.49 2.98 1.32
C ASP A 555 0.40 3.11 2.86
N LEU A 556 0.28 4.33 3.39
CA LEU A 556 0.12 4.67 4.81
C LEU A 556 -1.36 4.63 5.23
N TYR A 557 -2.01 3.47 5.09
CA TYR A 557 -3.46 3.34 5.31
C TYR A 557 -3.92 3.54 6.75
N ASN A 558 -3.09 3.19 7.73
CA ASN A 558 -3.44 3.36 9.14
C ASN A 558 -3.51 4.86 9.46
N GLU A 559 -2.51 5.60 9.00
CA GLU A 559 -2.40 7.05 9.13
C GLU A 559 -3.55 7.74 8.40
N ALA A 560 -3.85 7.33 7.16
CA ALA A 560 -5.02 7.81 6.42
C ALA A 560 -6.34 7.53 7.17
N GLY A 561 -6.45 6.36 7.81
CA GLY A 561 -7.60 5.99 8.62
C GLY A 561 -7.80 6.91 9.83
N VAL A 562 -6.71 7.31 10.50
CA VAL A 562 -6.75 8.27 11.62
C VAL A 562 -7.22 9.65 11.16
N LEU A 563 -6.81 10.09 9.97
CA LEU A 563 -7.27 11.37 9.41
C LEU A 563 -8.77 11.33 9.08
N LEU A 564 -9.24 10.22 8.49
CA LEU A 564 -10.66 10.03 8.18
C LEU A 564 -11.52 10.01 9.47
N ASP A 565 -11.00 9.46 10.57
CA ASP A 565 -11.70 9.43 11.85
C ASP A 565 -12.01 10.83 12.40
N LEU A 566 -11.13 11.81 12.19
CA LEU A 566 -11.37 13.18 12.64
C LEU A 566 -12.60 13.80 11.95
N VAL A 567 -12.80 13.49 10.67
CA VAL A 567 -13.97 13.96 9.91
C VAL A 567 -15.23 13.17 10.28
N ILE A 568 -15.10 11.86 10.52
CA ILE A 568 -16.22 11.02 10.96
C ILE A 568 -16.72 11.47 12.35
N GLN A 569 -15.81 11.79 13.27
CA GLN A 569 -16.16 12.23 14.63
C GLN A 569 -17.05 13.49 14.62
N LYS A 570 -16.85 14.42 13.67
CA LYS A 570 -17.69 15.63 13.53
C LYS A 570 -19.15 15.37 13.10
N GLN A 571 -19.49 14.10 12.83
CA GLN A 571 -20.85 13.67 12.53
C GLN A 571 -21.51 12.97 13.72
N ASP A 572 -20.87 12.93 14.88
CA ASP A 572 -21.46 12.41 16.10
C ASP A 572 -22.64 13.29 16.55
N ALA A 573 -23.82 12.67 16.67
CA ALA A 573 -25.05 13.34 17.07
C ALA A 573 -25.08 13.68 18.57
N GLU A 574 -24.22 13.06 19.38
CA GLU A 574 -24.13 13.32 20.83
C GLU A 574 -23.31 14.58 21.16
N VAL A 575 -22.50 15.07 20.21
CA VAL A 575 -21.63 16.23 20.39
C VAL A 575 -22.23 17.45 19.69
N ILE A 576 -22.31 18.58 20.40
CA ILE A 576 -22.77 19.85 19.85
C ILE A 576 -21.58 20.56 19.22
N TYR A 577 -21.55 20.61 17.89
CA TYR A 577 -20.56 21.36 17.11
C TYR A 577 -21.07 22.75 16.72
N THR A 578 -20.14 23.63 16.33
CA THR A 578 -20.45 24.93 15.72
C THR A 578 -21.35 24.77 14.48
N GLU A 579 -22.22 25.74 14.24
CA GLU A 579 -23.19 25.73 13.13
C GLU A 579 -22.49 25.47 11.78
N GLY A 580 -23.04 24.54 10.99
CA GLY A 580 -22.52 24.17 9.66
C GLY A 580 -21.37 23.14 9.65
N VAL A 581 -20.66 22.94 10.78
CA VAL A 581 -19.48 22.03 10.82
C VAL A 581 -19.87 20.59 10.47
N THR A 582 -20.94 20.07 11.07
CA THR A 582 -21.40 18.69 10.80
C THR A 582 -21.84 18.49 9.34
N GLU A 583 -22.51 19.47 8.73
CA GLU A 583 -22.90 19.39 7.32
C GLU A 583 -21.68 19.41 6.39
N TYR A 584 -20.70 20.27 6.68
CA TYR A 584 -19.46 20.32 5.91
C TYR A 584 -18.64 19.05 6.09
N ALA A 585 -18.54 18.52 7.31
CA ALA A 585 -17.85 17.27 7.61
C ALA A 585 -18.44 16.09 6.83
N ALA A 586 -19.77 16.02 6.68
CA ALA A 586 -20.42 15.01 5.85
C ALA A 586 -19.99 15.11 4.38
N LYS A 587 -19.85 16.32 3.83
CA LYS A 587 -19.36 16.55 2.44
C LYS A 587 -17.90 16.14 2.30
N VAL A 588 -17.05 16.48 3.26
CA VAL A 588 -15.63 16.08 3.30
C VAL A 588 -15.52 14.56 3.36
N TYR A 589 -16.30 13.92 4.26
CA TYR A 589 -16.35 12.46 4.38
C TYR A 589 -16.77 11.79 3.08
N GLN A 590 -17.76 12.33 2.35
CA GLN A 590 -18.16 11.80 1.04
C GLN A 590 -17.02 11.86 0.00
N ARG A 591 -16.24 12.95 -0.04
CA ARG A 591 -15.08 13.05 -0.94
C ARG A 591 -13.97 12.07 -0.56
N MET A 592 -13.60 12.06 0.72
CA MET A 592 -12.55 11.19 1.26
C MET A 592 -12.92 9.71 1.27
N SER A 593 -14.20 9.36 1.19
CA SER A 593 -14.67 7.97 1.04
C SER A 593 -15.47 7.79 -0.24
N SER A 594 -15.04 8.41 -1.34
CA SER A 594 -15.75 8.34 -2.61
C SER A 594 -15.76 6.94 -3.23
N ALA A 595 -16.74 6.68 -4.09
CA ALA A 595 -16.82 5.43 -4.85
C ALA A 595 -15.56 5.16 -5.70
N GLN A 596 -14.99 6.21 -6.32
CA GLN A 596 -13.79 6.09 -7.14
C GLN A 596 -12.58 5.67 -6.31
N LEU A 597 -12.42 6.23 -5.10
CA LEU A 597 -11.36 5.82 -4.19
C LEU A 597 -11.59 4.39 -3.68
N ALA A 598 -12.84 4.03 -3.36
CA ALA A 598 -13.18 2.66 -2.97
C ALA A 598 -12.78 1.65 -4.06
N GLU A 599 -13.06 1.95 -5.33
CA GLU A 599 -12.71 1.11 -6.47
C GLU A 599 -11.19 0.96 -6.63
N GLN A 600 -10.44 2.06 -6.51
CA GLN A 600 -8.97 2.04 -6.55
C GLN A 600 -8.37 1.16 -5.44
N LEU A 601 -8.86 1.29 -4.21
CA LEU A 601 -8.40 0.50 -3.07
C LEU A 601 -8.75 -0.98 -3.21
N VAL A 602 -9.94 -1.32 -3.71
CA VAL A 602 -10.32 -2.72 -4.00
C VAL A 602 -9.44 -3.32 -5.10
N ALA A 603 -9.15 -2.55 -6.16
CA ALA A 603 -8.23 -3.00 -7.21
C ALA A 603 -6.81 -3.25 -6.67
N LYS A 604 -6.35 -2.44 -5.72
CA LYS A 604 -5.06 -2.62 -5.04
C LYS A 604 -5.07 -3.85 -4.10
N LEU A 605 -6.19 -4.10 -3.42
CA LEU A 605 -6.39 -5.29 -2.58
C LEU A 605 -6.19 -6.59 -3.36
N GLY A 606 -6.67 -6.63 -4.61
CA GLY A 606 -6.53 -7.81 -5.49
C GLY A 606 -5.11 -8.09 -5.95
N LYS A 607 -4.20 -7.11 -5.94
CA LYS A 607 -2.81 -7.27 -6.38
C LYS A 607 -1.88 -7.76 -5.26
N SER A 608 -2.18 -7.46 -3.99
CA SER A 608 -1.27 -7.75 -2.87
C SER A 608 -2.00 -7.88 -1.52
N LEU A 609 -2.88 -8.88 -1.41
CA LEU A 609 -3.69 -9.10 -0.20
C LEU A 609 -2.86 -9.40 1.07
N GLU A 610 -1.74 -10.13 0.93
CA GLU A 610 -0.91 -10.55 2.08
C GLU A 610 -0.03 -9.44 2.66
N LEU A 611 0.43 -8.48 1.84
CA LEU A 611 1.32 -7.40 2.26
C LEU A 611 0.57 -6.09 2.52
N VAL A 612 -0.36 -5.72 1.62
CA VAL A 612 -1.04 -4.41 1.63
C VAL A 612 -2.45 -4.49 2.22
N GLY A 613 -3.08 -5.67 2.16
CA GLY A 613 -4.47 -5.83 2.55
C GLY A 613 -4.76 -5.61 4.04
N LYS A 614 -3.86 -6.02 4.94
CA LYS A 614 -4.08 -5.89 6.39
C LYS A 614 -4.22 -4.44 6.88
N PRO A 615 -3.29 -3.51 6.58
CA PRO A 615 -3.44 -2.12 7.00
C PRO A 615 -4.56 -1.37 6.24
N MET A 616 -4.91 -1.80 5.03
CA MET A 616 -5.97 -1.16 4.23
C MET A 616 -7.39 -1.53 4.68
N ILE A 617 -7.57 -2.72 5.27
CA ILE A 617 -8.87 -3.20 5.75
C ILE A 617 -9.54 -2.23 6.73
N PRO A 618 -8.88 -1.77 7.82
CA PRO A 618 -9.48 -0.84 8.78
C PRO A 618 -9.91 0.48 8.13
N LEU A 619 -9.21 0.93 7.09
CA LEU A 619 -9.60 2.11 6.31
C LEU A 619 -10.89 1.84 5.52
N LEU A 620 -10.97 0.72 4.80
CA LEU A 620 -12.17 0.35 4.04
C LEU A 620 -13.39 0.11 4.95
N GLU A 621 -13.19 -0.38 6.17
CA GLU A 621 -14.25 -0.51 7.19
C GLU A 621 -14.80 0.85 7.68
N LYS A 622 -14.20 1.97 7.26
CA LYS A 622 -14.73 3.32 7.47
C LYS A 622 -15.53 3.84 6.27
N PHE A 623 -15.56 3.14 5.14
CA PHE A 623 -16.24 3.58 3.91
C PHE A 623 -17.72 3.15 3.94
N SER A 624 -18.46 3.68 4.90
CA SER A 624 -19.83 3.25 5.21
C SER A 624 -20.92 4.02 4.44
N ASN A 625 -20.54 4.92 3.53
CA ASN A 625 -21.48 5.62 2.67
C ASN A 625 -22.12 4.68 1.65
N LEU A 626 -23.29 5.05 1.12
CA LEU A 626 -24.04 4.24 0.17
C LEU A 626 -23.19 3.86 -1.07
N GLU A 627 -22.50 4.83 -1.67
CA GLU A 627 -21.80 4.61 -2.94
C GLU A 627 -20.60 3.64 -2.80
N PRO A 628 -19.70 3.77 -1.79
CA PRO A 628 -18.69 2.74 -1.54
C PRO A 628 -19.24 1.35 -1.24
N ILE A 629 -20.34 1.26 -0.48
CA ILE A 629 -20.97 -0.03 -0.19
C ILE A 629 -21.46 -0.68 -1.49
N LEU A 630 -22.03 0.09 -2.42
CA LEU A 630 -22.42 -0.40 -3.74
C LEU A 630 -21.21 -0.87 -4.56
N VAL A 631 -20.07 -0.17 -4.47
CA VAL A 631 -18.80 -0.63 -5.06
C VAL A 631 -18.39 -1.96 -4.43
N PHE A 632 -18.30 -2.07 -3.11
CA PHE A 632 -17.92 -3.34 -2.47
C PHE A 632 -18.87 -4.49 -2.84
N ALA A 633 -20.17 -4.23 -2.95
CA ALA A 633 -21.17 -5.21 -3.38
C ALA A 633 -20.97 -5.64 -4.84
N SER A 634 -20.52 -4.75 -5.73
CA SER A 634 -20.27 -5.07 -7.14
C SER A 634 -19.10 -6.05 -7.30
N TYR A 635 -18.14 -6.05 -6.37
CA TYR A 635 -16.96 -6.92 -6.33
C TYR A 635 -17.16 -8.25 -5.57
N LEU A 636 -18.39 -8.58 -5.13
CA LEU A 636 -18.65 -9.86 -4.46
C LEU A 636 -18.46 -11.09 -5.36
N ASN A 637 -18.33 -10.92 -6.67
CA ASN A 637 -17.97 -11.98 -7.63
C ASN A 637 -16.51 -11.90 -8.13
N HIS A 638 -15.66 -11.08 -7.49
CA HIS A 638 -14.26 -10.90 -7.87
C HIS A 638 -13.51 -12.25 -7.97
N GLN A 639 -12.57 -12.42 -8.91
CA GLN A 639 -11.91 -13.72 -9.15
C GLN A 639 -11.07 -14.20 -7.95
N ASP A 640 -10.41 -13.28 -7.25
CA ASP A 640 -9.64 -13.58 -6.05
C ASP A 640 -10.56 -13.89 -4.84
N ARG A 641 -10.37 -15.06 -4.23
CA ARG A 641 -11.17 -15.52 -3.09
C ARG A 641 -10.95 -14.67 -1.83
N GLY A 642 -9.73 -14.23 -1.58
CA GLY A 642 -9.39 -13.45 -0.40
C GLY A 642 -9.99 -12.04 -0.45
N VAL A 643 -10.02 -11.41 -1.63
CA VAL A 643 -10.77 -10.16 -1.85
C VAL A 643 -12.24 -10.36 -1.51
N ARG A 644 -12.90 -11.41 -2.03
CA ARG A 644 -14.31 -11.68 -1.74
C ARG A 644 -14.58 -11.88 -0.25
N ILE A 645 -13.78 -12.69 0.45
CA ILE A 645 -13.94 -12.92 1.89
C ILE A 645 -13.78 -11.61 2.67
N THR A 646 -12.83 -10.77 2.26
CA THR A 646 -12.59 -9.46 2.88
C THR A 646 -13.79 -8.54 2.69
N LEU A 647 -14.31 -8.41 1.47
CA LEU A 647 -15.47 -7.58 1.18
C LEU A 647 -16.74 -8.10 1.86
N ILE A 648 -16.93 -9.42 1.95
CA ILE A 648 -18.04 -10.01 2.72
C ILE A 648 -17.96 -9.59 4.19
N ARG A 649 -16.76 -9.62 4.81
CA ARG A 649 -16.59 -9.19 6.20
C ARG A 649 -16.91 -7.70 6.37
N ILE A 650 -16.34 -6.86 5.50
CA ILE A 650 -16.53 -5.39 5.52
C ILE A 650 -18.02 -5.05 5.34
N LEU A 651 -18.69 -5.63 4.34
CA LEU A 651 -20.12 -5.41 4.13
C LEU A 651 -20.95 -5.90 5.32
N SER A 652 -20.56 -6.99 5.97
CA SER A 652 -21.26 -7.48 7.16
C SER A 652 -21.11 -6.53 8.36
N SER A 653 -19.98 -5.83 8.49
CA SER A 653 -19.73 -4.92 9.61
C SER A 653 -20.51 -3.60 9.54
N PHE A 654 -20.97 -3.18 8.35
CA PHE A 654 -21.77 -1.96 8.20
C PHE A 654 -23.25 -2.09 8.61
N GLY A 655 -23.73 -3.31 8.89
CA GLY A 655 -25.08 -3.53 9.41
C GLY A 655 -26.19 -3.00 8.49
N GLU A 656 -27.07 -2.15 9.05
CA GLU A 656 -28.23 -1.56 8.36
C GLU A 656 -27.86 -0.77 7.09
N LYS A 657 -26.67 -0.15 7.05
CA LYS A 657 -26.21 0.58 5.85
C LYS A 657 -26.03 -0.37 4.66
N THR A 658 -25.49 -1.56 4.88
CA THR A 658 -25.42 -2.61 3.85
C THR A 658 -26.78 -3.10 3.44
N LEU A 659 -27.70 -3.29 4.40
CA LEU A 659 -29.08 -3.68 4.10
C LEU A 659 -29.75 -2.68 3.14
N ASN A 660 -29.61 -1.38 3.40
CA ASN A 660 -30.18 -0.33 2.56
C ASN A 660 -29.55 -0.30 1.16
N ALA A 661 -28.24 -0.48 1.06
CA ALA A 661 -27.58 -0.65 -0.25
C ALA A 661 -28.06 -1.91 -0.99
N PHE A 662 -28.24 -3.01 -0.27
CA PHE A 662 -28.70 -4.27 -0.88
C PHE A 662 -30.15 -4.20 -1.36
N LYS A 663 -31.01 -3.41 -0.73
CA LYS A 663 -32.36 -3.12 -1.27
C LYS A 663 -32.26 -2.52 -2.69
N LEU A 664 -31.28 -1.68 -2.96
CA LEU A 664 -31.01 -1.14 -4.30
C LEU A 664 -30.41 -2.20 -5.22
N VAL A 665 -29.37 -2.92 -4.80
CA VAL A 665 -28.72 -3.97 -5.60
C VAL A 665 -29.73 -5.03 -6.03
N LEU A 666 -30.57 -5.50 -5.11
CA LEU A 666 -31.56 -6.55 -5.35
C LEU A 666 -32.79 -6.05 -6.14
N SER A 667 -32.91 -4.75 -6.39
CA SER A 667 -33.92 -4.21 -7.32
C SER A 667 -33.55 -4.42 -8.79
N ASP A 668 -32.26 -4.72 -9.07
CA ASP A 668 -31.78 -5.06 -10.40
C ASP A 668 -32.29 -6.43 -10.84
N ARG A 669 -33.20 -6.42 -11.84
CA ARG A 669 -33.80 -7.64 -12.39
C ARG A 669 -32.79 -8.56 -13.07
N THR A 670 -31.64 -8.04 -13.52
CA THR A 670 -30.62 -8.85 -14.18
C THR A 670 -29.99 -9.89 -13.25
N LEU A 671 -29.93 -9.63 -11.94
CA LEU A 671 -29.41 -10.57 -10.94
C LEU A 671 -30.21 -11.87 -10.84
N THR A 672 -31.49 -11.82 -11.20
CA THR A 672 -32.40 -12.98 -11.16
C THR A 672 -32.82 -13.41 -12.57
N GLN A 673 -32.17 -12.88 -13.61
CA GLN A 673 -32.47 -13.27 -14.98
C GLN A 673 -31.98 -14.70 -15.25
N ARG A 674 -32.86 -15.51 -15.86
CA ARG A 674 -32.60 -16.92 -16.16
C ARG A 674 -32.58 -17.16 -17.67
N PRO A 675 -31.77 -18.13 -18.15
CA PRO A 675 -31.89 -18.64 -19.51
C PRO A 675 -33.31 -19.14 -19.77
N LEU A 676 -33.78 -18.99 -21.01
CA LEU A 676 -35.12 -19.41 -21.38
C LEU A 676 -35.34 -20.91 -21.10
N GLY A 677 -36.42 -21.23 -20.38
CA GLY A 677 -36.78 -22.61 -20.03
C GLY A 677 -35.95 -23.25 -18.92
N LYS A 678 -35.09 -22.50 -18.23
CA LYS A 678 -34.31 -22.99 -17.07
C LYS A 678 -34.76 -22.34 -15.77
N SER A 679 -34.87 -23.13 -14.71
CA SER A 679 -35.05 -22.65 -13.34
C SER A 679 -33.74 -22.11 -12.73
N GLU A 680 -32.60 -22.64 -13.19
CA GLU A 680 -31.28 -22.31 -12.66
C GLU A 680 -30.75 -20.96 -13.14
N LEU A 681 -30.10 -20.23 -12.22
CA LEU A 681 -29.32 -19.04 -12.53
C LEU A 681 -27.98 -19.38 -13.22
N PRO A 682 -27.50 -18.53 -14.14
CA PRO A 682 -26.13 -18.60 -14.64
C PRO A 682 -25.10 -18.61 -13.50
N THR A 683 -23.97 -19.30 -13.69
CA THR A 683 -22.97 -19.50 -12.62
C THR A 683 -22.49 -18.19 -11.99
N GLU A 684 -22.25 -17.16 -12.79
CA GLU A 684 -21.75 -15.87 -12.29
C GLU A 684 -22.79 -15.12 -11.45
N THR A 685 -24.04 -15.05 -11.92
CA THR A 685 -25.13 -14.39 -11.18
C THR A 685 -25.54 -15.18 -9.95
N TRP A 686 -25.54 -16.53 -10.04
CA TRP A 686 -25.70 -17.41 -8.89
C TRP A 686 -24.66 -17.08 -7.81
N PHE A 687 -23.39 -17.02 -8.19
CA PHE A 687 -22.31 -16.78 -7.24
C PHE A 687 -22.40 -15.39 -6.58
N LYS A 688 -22.77 -14.36 -7.35
CA LYS A 688 -23.02 -13.02 -6.82
C LYS A 688 -24.21 -13.01 -5.85
N LEU A 689 -25.35 -13.59 -6.25
CA LEU A 689 -26.56 -13.64 -5.42
C LEU A 689 -26.33 -14.43 -4.14
N ARG A 690 -25.64 -15.56 -4.23
CA ARG A 690 -25.23 -16.37 -3.08
C ARG A 690 -24.45 -15.54 -2.06
N ASN A 691 -23.45 -14.77 -2.51
CA ASN A 691 -22.64 -13.94 -1.60
C ASN A 691 -23.45 -12.78 -1.00
N LEU A 692 -24.43 -12.22 -1.74
CA LEU A 692 -25.38 -11.24 -1.18
C LEU A 692 -26.23 -11.86 -0.07
N ILE A 693 -26.81 -13.05 -0.29
CA ILE A 693 -27.61 -13.76 0.71
C ILE A 693 -26.75 -14.11 1.93
N PHE A 694 -25.51 -14.54 1.72
CA PHE A 694 -24.57 -14.83 2.80
C PHE A 694 -24.29 -13.60 3.67
N VAL A 695 -24.07 -12.43 3.04
CA VAL A 695 -23.89 -11.17 3.78
C VAL A 695 -25.17 -10.78 4.55
N LEU A 696 -26.35 -10.92 3.96
CA LEU A 696 -27.63 -10.67 4.66
C LEU A 696 -27.78 -11.53 5.92
N GLY A 697 -27.36 -12.80 5.86
CA GLY A 697 -27.33 -13.71 7.01
C GLY A 697 -26.31 -13.34 8.09
N ASN A 698 -25.25 -12.59 7.74
CA ASN A 698 -24.23 -12.14 8.69
C ASN A 698 -24.55 -10.80 9.35
N ILE A 699 -25.38 -9.97 8.73
CA ILE A 699 -25.80 -8.66 9.27
C ILE A 699 -26.65 -8.83 10.54
N LEU A 700 -27.36 -9.97 10.69
CA LEU A 700 -28.20 -10.29 11.86
C LEU A 700 -29.27 -9.21 12.19
N HIS A 701 -29.75 -8.48 11.17
CA HIS A 701 -30.82 -7.50 11.32
C HIS A 701 -32.19 -8.12 11.01
N PRO A 702 -33.27 -7.79 11.75
CA PRO A 702 -34.61 -8.35 11.53
C PRO A 702 -35.12 -8.23 10.08
N ASP A 703 -34.97 -7.06 9.45
CA ASP A 703 -35.33 -6.84 8.04
C ASP A 703 -34.61 -7.78 7.05
N SER A 704 -33.46 -8.35 7.41
CA SER A 704 -32.79 -9.35 6.57
C SER A 704 -33.68 -10.57 6.37
N VAL A 705 -34.50 -10.96 7.36
CA VAL A 705 -35.42 -12.09 7.25
C VAL A 705 -36.43 -11.86 6.13
N ASP A 706 -36.98 -10.66 6.00
CA ASP A 706 -37.97 -10.34 4.97
C ASP A 706 -37.39 -10.32 3.56
N ILE A 707 -36.12 -9.92 3.43
CA ILE A 707 -35.40 -10.01 2.15
C ILE A 707 -35.10 -11.48 1.83
N VAL A 708 -34.52 -12.23 2.77
CA VAL A 708 -34.09 -13.63 2.56
C VAL A 708 -35.28 -14.56 2.32
N ARG A 709 -36.44 -14.28 2.95
CA ARG A 709 -37.71 -15.03 2.74
C ARG A 709 -38.12 -15.10 1.27
N LYS A 710 -37.79 -14.09 0.46
CA LYS A 710 -38.09 -14.09 -0.98
C LYS A 710 -37.26 -15.13 -1.73
N PHE A 711 -36.00 -15.32 -1.32
CA PHE A 711 -35.07 -16.30 -1.93
C PHE A 711 -35.34 -17.73 -1.48
N ALA A 712 -35.98 -17.94 -0.32
CA ALA A 712 -36.45 -19.26 0.09
C ALA A 712 -37.57 -19.83 -0.79
N GLN A 713 -38.14 -19.03 -1.70
CA GLN A 713 -39.16 -19.43 -2.68
C GLN A 713 -38.63 -19.40 -4.13
N ASP A 714 -37.31 -19.25 -4.28
CA ASP A 714 -36.69 -19.17 -5.60
C ASP A 714 -36.77 -20.53 -6.34
N PRO A 715 -36.98 -20.56 -7.67
CA PRO A 715 -37.03 -21.81 -8.42
C PRO A 715 -35.69 -22.54 -8.55
N ASP A 716 -34.57 -21.91 -8.23
CA ASP A 716 -33.24 -22.54 -8.19
C ASP A 716 -32.96 -23.08 -6.77
N ASP A 717 -32.91 -24.40 -6.63
CA ASP A 717 -32.66 -25.08 -5.35
C ASP A 717 -31.38 -24.60 -4.65
N ARG A 718 -30.37 -24.17 -5.41
CA ARG A 718 -29.13 -23.64 -4.83
C ARG A 718 -29.40 -22.33 -4.08
N VAL A 719 -30.26 -21.47 -4.64
CA VAL A 719 -30.70 -20.21 -4.01
C VAL A 719 -31.51 -20.49 -2.77
N VAL A 720 -32.43 -21.45 -2.83
CA VAL A 720 -33.23 -21.88 -1.67
C VAL A 720 -32.33 -22.40 -0.55
N MET A 721 -31.32 -23.21 -0.88
CA MET A 721 -30.35 -23.74 0.09
C MET A 721 -29.57 -22.62 0.80
N GLU A 722 -29.06 -21.64 0.06
CA GLU A 722 -28.33 -20.51 0.66
C GLU A 722 -29.26 -19.62 1.48
N ALA A 723 -30.50 -19.41 1.03
CA ALA A 723 -31.51 -18.69 1.81
C ALA A 723 -31.85 -19.41 3.12
N LEU A 724 -31.97 -20.74 3.08
CA LEU A 724 -32.18 -21.57 4.26
C LEU A 724 -31.02 -21.45 5.24
N LEU A 725 -29.77 -21.53 4.77
CA LEU A 725 -28.57 -21.32 5.60
C LEU A 725 -28.55 -19.93 6.24
N ALA A 726 -28.92 -18.90 5.50
CA ALA A 726 -29.02 -17.54 6.03
C ALA A 726 -30.14 -17.43 7.08
N LEU A 727 -31.32 -18.04 6.88
CA LEU A 727 -32.42 -18.06 7.85
C LEU A 727 -32.07 -18.84 9.13
N GLU A 728 -31.38 -19.97 9.01
CA GLU A 728 -30.83 -20.72 10.16
C GLU A 728 -29.92 -19.82 11.00
N LYS A 729 -29.09 -18.99 10.33
CA LYS A 729 -28.18 -18.07 11.00
C LYS A 729 -28.87 -16.85 11.61
N LEU A 730 -29.83 -16.26 10.92
CA LEU A 730 -30.62 -15.12 11.41
C LEU A 730 -31.47 -15.52 12.62
N GLY A 731 -32.03 -16.72 12.60
CA GLY A 731 -32.85 -17.26 13.68
C GLY A 731 -34.12 -16.45 13.94
N GLY A 732 -34.73 -16.71 15.09
CA GLY A 732 -35.98 -16.07 15.52
C GLY A 732 -37.25 -16.67 14.90
N PRO A 733 -38.44 -16.31 15.44
CA PRO A 733 -39.71 -16.95 15.07
C PRO A 733 -40.06 -16.80 13.59
N GLU A 734 -39.77 -15.65 12.99
CA GLU A 734 -40.07 -15.42 11.57
C GLU A 734 -39.21 -16.28 10.64
N SER A 735 -37.94 -16.49 10.98
CA SER A 735 -37.08 -17.41 10.23
C SER A 735 -37.56 -18.86 10.39
N ALA A 736 -37.91 -19.27 11.61
CA ALA A 736 -38.42 -20.61 11.90
C ALA A 736 -39.69 -20.93 11.09
N LYS A 737 -40.65 -20.00 11.02
CA LYS A 737 -41.86 -20.12 10.20
C LYS A 737 -41.55 -20.30 8.71
N VAL A 738 -40.52 -19.63 8.18
CA VAL A 738 -40.13 -19.78 6.77
C VAL A 738 -39.46 -21.14 6.55
N VAL A 739 -38.53 -21.54 7.42
CA VAL A 739 -37.85 -22.83 7.33
C VAL A 739 -38.83 -24.00 7.48
N ALA A 740 -39.87 -23.89 8.31
CA ALA A 740 -40.91 -24.90 8.47
C ALA A 740 -41.62 -25.23 7.15
N LYS A 741 -41.82 -24.25 6.26
CA LYS A 741 -42.41 -24.47 4.93
C LYS A 741 -41.48 -25.27 4.00
N LEU A 742 -40.17 -25.20 4.21
CA LEU A 742 -39.17 -25.90 3.40
C LEU A 742 -39.09 -27.41 3.70
N LEU A 743 -39.75 -27.90 4.76
CA LEU A 743 -39.93 -29.34 5.00
C LEU A 743 -40.75 -30.02 3.89
N GLN A 744 -41.53 -29.25 3.12
CA GLN A 744 -42.33 -29.75 2.00
C GLN A 744 -41.68 -29.50 0.64
N HIS A 745 -40.42 -29.05 0.61
CA HIS A 745 -39.71 -28.78 -0.64
C HIS A 745 -39.48 -30.09 -1.43
N PRO A 746 -39.63 -30.12 -2.77
CA PRO A 746 -39.47 -31.35 -3.57
C PRO A 746 -38.08 -31.99 -3.47
N THR A 747 -37.06 -31.16 -3.18
CA THR A 747 -35.66 -31.60 -3.13
C THR A 747 -35.28 -32.10 -1.75
N HIS A 748 -34.89 -33.38 -1.68
CA HIS A 748 -34.57 -34.07 -0.43
C HIS A 748 -33.49 -33.37 0.41
N GLU A 749 -32.46 -32.82 -0.24
CA GLU A 749 -31.39 -32.11 0.48
C GLU A 749 -31.92 -30.88 1.25
N ILE A 750 -32.91 -30.17 0.68
CA ILE A 750 -33.48 -28.96 1.28
C ILE A 750 -34.32 -29.30 2.50
N HIS A 751 -35.20 -30.31 2.44
CA HIS A 751 -36.02 -30.66 3.61
C HIS A 751 -35.17 -31.24 4.76
N VAL A 752 -34.06 -31.94 4.47
CA VAL A 752 -33.17 -32.49 5.50
C VAL A 752 -32.46 -31.35 6.21
N LYS A 753 -31.99 -30.37 5.43
CA LYS A 753 -31.38 -29.17 5.98
C LYS A 753 -32.39 -28.30 6.73
N ALA A 754 -33.64 -28.22 6.28
CA ALA A 754 -34.72 -27.50 6.97
C ALA A 754 -35.03 -28.14 8.33
N LEU A 755 -35.11 -29.46 8.39
CA LEU A 755 -35.28 -30.21 9.63
C LEU A 755 -34.14 -29.93 10.62
N HIS A 756 -32.89 -29.96 10.15
CA HIS A 756 -31.74 -29.60 10.97
C HIS A 756 -31.86 -28.17 11.51
N ALA A 757 -32.16 -27.20 10.63
CA ALA A 757 -32.29 -25.80 10.99
C ALA A 757 -33.41 -25.58 12.02
N LEU A 758 -34.58 -26.20 11.87
CA LEU A 758 -35.65 -26.16 12.89
C LEU A 758 -35.22 -26.75 14.22
N GLY A 759 -34.35 -27.76 14.21
CA GLY A 759 -33.71 -28.24 15.43
C GLY A 759 -32.85 -27.17 16.13
N GLN A 760 -32.37 -26.15 15.43
CA GLN A 760 -31.58 -25.06 16.02
C GLN A 760 -32.42 -23.83 16.36
N ILE A 761 -33.34 -23.44 15.48
CA ILE A 761 -34.08 -22.16 15.58
C ILE A 761 -35.57 -22.30 15.85
N GLY A 762 -36.13 -23.50 15.72
CA GLY A 762 -37.57 -23.73 15.84
C GLY A 762 -38.05 -23.61 17.29
N THR A 763 -39.34 -23.31 17.42
CA THR A 763 -40.04 -23.21 18.70
C THR A 763 -41.23 -24.18 18.74
N GLN A 764 -42.01 -24.13 19.81
CA GLN A 764 -43.25 -24.92 19.93
C GLN A 764 -44.24 -24.65 18.79
N ASP A 765 -44.20 -23.45 18.19
CA ASP A 765 -45.06 -23.06 17.07
C ASP A 765 -44.79 -23.88 15.80
N GLU A 766 -43.54 -24.33 15.61
CA GLU A 766 -43.14 -25.13 14.45
C GLU A 766 -43.36 -26.64 14.65
N TYR A 767 -43.72 -27.07 15.87
CA TYR A 767 -43.95 -28.47 16.20
C TYR A 767 -44.92 -29.17 15.23
N PRO A 768 -46.10 -28.60 14.88
CA PRO A 768 -47.05 -29.28 14.00
C PRO A 768 -46.47 -29.60 12.61
N TYR A 769 -45.56 -28.77 12.09
CA TYR A 769 -44.92 -28.99 10.79
C TYR A 769 -43.93 -30.16 10.84
N VAL A 770 -43.15 -30.26 11.93
CA VAL A 770 -42.23 -31.37 12.12
C VAL A 770 -42.98 -32.67 12.45
N GLU A 771 -44.12 -32.59 13.15
CA GLU A 771 -44.99 -33.75 13.42
C GLU A 771 -45.61 -34.29 12.14
N ASP A 772 -46.11 -33.42 11.27
CA ASP A 772 -46.58 -33.80 9.93
C ASP A 772 -45.45 -34.41 9.08
N TYR A 773 -44.26 -33.81 9.09
CA TYR A 773 -43.09 -34.34 8.39
C TYR A 773 -42.66 -35.72 8.92
N PHE A 774 -42.71 -35.94 10.24
CA PHE A 774 -42.44 -37.23 10.90
C PHE A 774 -43.41 -38.32 10.46
N LEU A 775 -44.69 -37.97 10.32
CA LEU A 775 -45.73 -38.90 9.92
C LEU A 775 -45.54 -39.36 8.48
N HIS A 776 -45.15 -38.47 7.57
CA HIS A 776 -45.03 -38.78 6.14
C HIS A 776 -43.65 -39.32 5.71
N ASN A 777 -42.59 -39.12 6.50
CA ASN A 777 -41.22 -39.55 6.18
C ASN A 777 -40.74 -40.70 7.08
N VAL A 778 -41.30 -41.90 6.85
CA VAL A 778 -41.07 -43.09 7.69
C VAL A 778 -39.60 -43.48 7.81
N THR A 779 -38.83 -43.35 6.72
CA THR A 779 -37.40 -43.73 6.69
C THR A 779 -36.51 -42.86 7.55
N ASP A 780 -36.92 -41.60 7.81
CA ASP A 780 -36.08 -40.59 8.45
C ASP A 780 -36.51 -40.31 9.89
N ARG A 781 -37.48 -41.07 10.42
CA ARG A 781 -38.08 -40.88 11.76
C ARG A 781 -37.06 -40.80 12.88
N GLN A 782 -35.99 -41.60 12.82
CA GLN A 782 -34.92 -41.57 13.81
C GLN A 782 -34.19 -40.22 13.86
N ALA A 783 -34.04 -39.54 12.70
CA ALA A 783 -33.42 -38.22 12.62
C ALA A 783 -34.40 -37.09 12.98
N ILE A 784 -35.70 -37.28 12.76
CA ILE A 784 -36.75 -36.29 13.04
C ILE A 784 -37.09 -36.25 14.54
N LEU A 785 -37.07 -37.41 15.20
CA LEU A 785 -37.48 -37.56 16.60
C LEU A 785 -36.75 -36.63 17.59
N PRO A 786 -35.41 -36.44 17.52
CA PRO A 786 -34.71 -35.49 18.37
C PRO A 786 -35.18 -34.04 18.17
N VAL A 787 -35.56 -33.68 16.94
CA VAL A 787 -36.06 -32.33 16.63
C VAL A 787 -37.43 -32.13 17.27
N LEU A 788 -38.37 -33.08 17.12
CA LEU A 788 -39.68 -33.03 17.79
C LEU A 788 -39.54 -32.82 19.30
N ILE A 789 -38.72 -33.64 19.94
CA ILE A 789 -38.50 -33.59 21.40
C ILE A 789 -37.91 -32.24 21.82
N ARG A 790 -37.04 -31.65 20.98
CA ARG A 790 -36.44 -30.35 21.25
C ARG A 790 -37.45 -29.21 21.12
N LEU A 791 -38.32 -29.25 20.12
CA LEU A 791 -39.36 -28.22 19.92
C LEU A 791 -40.39 -28.24 21.04
N ASP A 792 -40.91 -29.42 21.38
CA ASP A 792 -41.82 -29.61 22.50
C ASP A 792 -41.68 -31.01 23.09
N LYS A 793 -40.91 -31.09 24.18
CA LYS A 793 -40.65 -32.36 24.89
C LYS A 793 -41.93 -32.97 25.45
N GLN A 794 -42.81 -32.17 26.04
CA GLN A 794 -44.01 -32.69 26.70
C GLN A 794 -44.99 -33.23 25.67
N ARG A 795 -45.26 -32.45 24.62
CA ARG A 795 -46.14 -32.87 23.51
C ARG A 795 -45.57 -34.07 22.77
N SER A 796 -44.26 -34.08 22.49
CA SER A 796 -43.57 -35.23 21.87
C SER A 796 -43.78 -36.50 22.67
N LEU A 797 -43.42 -36.50 23.95
CA LEU A 797 -43.45 -37.72 24.74
C LEU A 797 -44.89 -38.22 24.96
N SER A 798 -45.86 -37.31 25.06
CA SER A 798 -47.29 -37.66 25.06
C SER A 798 -47.70 -38.31 23.75
N PHE A 799 -47.34 -37.73 22.61
CA PHE A 799 -47.62 -38.29 21.28
C PHE A 799 -46.99 -39.67 21.10
N LEU A 800 -45.71 -39.85 21.44
CA LEU A 800 -45.01 -41.13 21.34
C LEU A 800 -45.61 -42.20 22.25
N ALA A 801 -46.07 -41.83 23.46
CA ALA A 801 -46.75 -42.75 24.35
C ALA A 801 -48.09 -43.20 23.75
N GLN A 802 -48.86 -42.28 23.17
CA GLN A 802 -50.10 -42.60 22.46
C GLN A 802 -49.84 -43.50 21.24
N VAL A 803 -48.78 -43.25 20.47
CA VAL A 803 -48.38 -44.12 19.35
C VAL A 803 -48.05 -45.52 19.85
N LEU A 804 -47.20 -45.65 20.87
CA LEU A 804 -46.78 -46.95 21.41
C LEU A 804 -47.95 -47.76 21.97
N LEU A 805 -48.93 -47.10 22.58
CA LEU A 805 -50.14 -47.72 23.14
C LEU A 805 -51.25 -47.96 22.09
N GLY A 806 -51.06 -47.51 20.85
CA GLY A 806 -52.08 -47.60 19.79
C GLY A 806 -53.27 -46.64 19.99
N GLU A 807 -53.09 -45.59 20.79
CA GLU A 807 -54.11 -44.59 21.17
C GLU A 807 -54.06 -43.32 20.29
N SER A 808 -53.02 -43.15 19.47
CA SER A 808 -52.87 -41.97 18.61
C SER A 808 -53.78 -42.04 17.38
N GLU A 809 -54.87 -41.25 17.38
CA GLU A 809 -55.80 -41.17 16.24
C GLU A 809 -55.11 -40.72 14.95
N ILE A 810 -54.19 -39.75 15.04
CA ILE A 810 -53.50 -39.17 13.88
C ILE A 810 -52.59 -40.23 13.25
N TYR A 811 -51.82 -40.96 14.07
CA TYR A 811 -50.95 -42.02 13.59
C TYR A 811 -51.75 -43.20 13.01
N ASN A 812 -52.79 -43.64 13.72
CA ASN A 812 -53.60 -44.80 13.31
C ASN A 812 -54.38 -44.55 12.00
N LYS A 813 -54.68 -43.29 11.65
CA LYS A 813 -55.28 -42.95 10.35
C LYS A 813 -54.33 -43.19 9.18
N LEU A 814 -53.03 -42.99 9.38
CA LEU A 814 -52.01 -43.11 8.33
C LEU A 814 -51.38 -44.51 8.30
N PHE A 815 -51.30 -45.19 9.45
CA PHE A 815 -50.63 -46.49 9.59
C PHE A 815 -51.60 -47.57 10.10
N ALA A 816 -51.94 -48.53 9.24
CA ALA A 816 -52.83 -49.64 9.58
C ALA A 816 -52.17 -50.74 10.43
N LYS A 817 -50.84 -50.75 10.55
CA LYS A 817 -50.07 -51.73 11.32
C LYS A 817 -49.06 -51.02 12.21
N ALA A 818 -48.74 -51.65 13.34
CA ALA A 818 -47.70 -51.18 14.24
C ALA A 818 -46.32 -51.19 13.54
N ASP A 819 -45.59 -50.09 13.68
CA ASP A 819 -44.22 -49.94 13.19
C ASP A 819 -43.25 -50.38 14.29
N GLU A 820 -42.70 -51.58 14.12
CA GLU A 820 -41.86 -52.18 15.15
C GLU A 820 -40.54 -51.44 15.34
N GLU A 821 -39.97 -50.85 14.29
CA GLU A 821 -38.73 -50.08 14.38
C GLU A 821 -38.94 -48.78 15.16
N LEU A 822 -40.08 -48.11 14.90
CA LEU A 822 -40.49 -46.95 15.68
C LEU A 822 -40.77 -47.33 17.13
N ASN A 823 -41.47 -48.44 17.38
CA ASN A 823 -41.72 -48.92 18.75
C ASN A 823 -40.42 -49.19 19.51
N GLU A 824 -39.44 -49.85 18.87
CA GLU A 824 -38.11 -50.04 19.46
C GLU A 824 -37.46 -48.71 19.83
N THR A 825 -37.54 -47.72 18.93
CA THR A 825 -36.98 -46.38 19.16
C THR A 825 -37.66 -45.69 20.34
N ILE A 826 -39.00 -45.70 20.40
CA ILE A 826 -39.77 -45.12 21.51
C ILE A 826 -39.43 -45.80 22.83
N VAL A 827 -39.36 -47.14 22.84
CA VAL A 827 -38.99 -47.91 24.04
C VAL A 827 -37.57 -47.55 24.50
N LYS A 828 -36.59 -47.47 23.59
CA LYS A 828 -35.22 -47.00 23.93
C LYS A 828 -35.25 -45.60 24.53
N THR A 829 -35.99 -44.67 23.93
CA THR A 829 -36.12 -43.29 24.43
C THR A 829 -36.72 -43.26 25.84
N PHE A 830 -37.80 -44.00 26.08
CA PHE A 830 -38.45 -44.05 27.40
C PHE A 830 -37.57 -44.71 28.47
N ILE A 831 -36.84 -45.77 28.13
CA ILE A 831 -35.84 -46.40 29.00
C ILE A 831 -34.74 -45.40 29.39
N LEU A 832 -34.24 -44.64 28.42
CA LEU A 832 -33.19 -43.63 28.66
C LEU A 832 -33.67 -42.49 29.57
N LEU A 833 -34.96 -42.15 29.52
CA LEU A 833 -35.53 -41.07 30.35
C LEU A 833 -35.67 -41.45 31.83
N ARG A 834 -35.66 -42.74 32.19
CA ARG A 834 -35.72 -43.24 33.59
C ARG A 834 -36.82 -42.57 34.42
N SER A 835 -38.05 -42.55 33.90
CA SER A 835 -39.19 -41.87 34.53
C SER A 835 -40.30 -42.86 34.88
N VAL A 836 -40.80 -42.77 36.11
CA VAL A 836 -41.92 -43.60 36.61
C VAL A 836 -43.14 -43.54 35.69
N ILE A 837 -43.45 -42.35 35.14
CA ILE A 837 -44.57 -42.17 34.21
C ILE A 837 -44.38 -43.02 32.95
N PHE A 838 -43.16 -43.05 32.39
CA PHE A 838 -42.89 -43.84 31.19
C PHE A 838 -42.70 -45.32 31.51
N ASP A 839 -42.25 -45.68 32.71
CA ASP A 839 -42.24 -47.07 33.17
C ASP A 839 -43.68 -47.63 33.20
N ASP A 840 -44.65 -46.84 33.66
CA ASP A 840 -46.08 -47.21 33.62
C ASP A 840 -46.60 -47.35 32.17
N VAL A 841 -46.19 -46.45 31.27
CA VAL A 841 -46.49 -46.58 29.84
C VAL A 841 -45.90 -47.88 29.27
N LEU A 842 -44.66 -48.22 29.59
CA LEU A 842 -44.00 -49.46 29.16
C LEU A 842 -44.70 -50.70 29.76
N ARG A 843 -45.12 -50.67 31.03
CA ARG A 843 -45.91 -51.75 31.66
C ARG A 843 -47.24 -51.95 30.93
N LYS A 844 -47.94 -50.86 30.61
CA LYS A 844 -49.19 -50.88 29.85
C LYS A 844 -48.97 -51.43 28.43
N TYR A 845 -47.89 -51.01 27.76
CA TYR A 845 -47.49 -51.51 26.45
C TYR A 845 -47.25 -53.02 26.45
N VAL A 846 -46.40 -53.54 27.35
CA VAL A 846 -46.13 -54.98 27.49
C VAL A 846 -47.43 -55.75 27.74
N ARG A 847 -48.30 -55.24 28.64
CA ARG A 847 -49.59 -55.88 28.94
C ARG A 847 -50.50 -55.95 27.73
N ILE A 848 -50.61 -54.87 26.95
CA ILE A 848 -51.45 -54.85 25.74
C ILE A 848 -50.90 -55.84 24.70
N SER A 849 -49.59 -55.84 24.47
CA SER A 849 -48.93 -56.68 23.46
C SER A 849 -48.92 -58.18 23.82
N THR A 850 -49.05 -58.55 25.10
CA THR A 850 -49.04 -59.95 25.59
C THR A 850 -50.42 -60.49 26.00
N ARG A 851 -51.50 -59.73 25.76
CA ARG A 851 -52.88 -60.15 26.09
C ARG A 851 -53.39 -61.35 25.29
N SER A 852 -52.89 -61.56 24.06
CA SER A 852 -53.29 -62.70 23.22
C SER A 852 -52.31 -63.86 23.34
N LEU A 853 -52.80 -65.10 23.16
CA LEU A 853 -51.95 -66.31 23.13
C LEU A 853 -50.79 -66.16 22.12
N PHE A 854 -51.06 -65.60 20.94
CA PHE A 854 -50.03 -65.32 19.93
C PHE A 854 -48.98 -64.30 20.40
N GLY A 855 -49.40 -63.24 21.11
CA GLY A 855 -48.51 -62.23 21.68
C GLY A 855 -47.61 -62.76 22.81
N GLN A 856 -48.02 -63.84 23.49
CA GLN A 856 -47.20 -64.53 24.49
C GLN A 856 -46.12 -65.41 23.86
N PHE A 857 -46.38 -66.03 22.71
CA PHE A 857 -45.45 -66.93 22.01
C PHE A 857 -44.48 -66.21 21.05
N ARG A 858 -44.87 -65.08 20.45
CA ARG A 858 -44.04 -64.33 19.49
C ARG A 858 -43.95 -62.85 19.84
N LYS A 859 -43.21 -62.55 20.92
CA LYS A 859 -42.93 -61.17 21.34
C LYS A 859 -42.06 -60.46 20.31
N SER A 860 -42.41 -59.22 20.01
CA SER A 860 -41.57 -58.34 19.20
C SER A 860 -40.34 -57.86 20.00
N GLU A 861 -39.32 -57.34 19.33
CA GLU A 861 -38.07 -56.96 20.00
C GLU A 861 -38.25 -55.76 20.95
N SER A 862 -39.09 -54.80 20.57
CA SER A 862 -39.48 -53.67 21.44
C SER A 862 -40.16 -54.15 22.74
N VAL A 863 -41.05 -55.15 22.68
CA VAL A 863 -41.69 -55.74 23.86
C VAL A 863 -40.68 -56.48 24.74
N LYS A 864 -39.78 -57.28 24.15
CA LYS A 864 -38.71 -57.96 24.91
C LYS A 864 -37.77 -56.96 25.57
N MET A 865 -37.50 -55.83 24.94
CA MET A 865 -36.65 -54.77 25.47
C MET A 865 -37.31 -54.10 26.68
N ALA A 866 -38.57 -53.71 26.56
CA ALA A 866 -39.34 -53.13 27.66
C ALA A 866 -39.43 -54.09 28.85
N GLU A 867 -39.72 -55.38 28.62
CA GLU A 867 -39.76 -56.40 29.69
C GLU A 867 -38.42 -56.57 30.41
N ARG A 868 -37.31 -56.60 29.67
CA ARG A 868 -35.96 -56.73 30.26
C ARG A 868 -35.66 -55.55 31.17
N TYR A 869 -35.94 -54.33 30.72
CA TYR A 869 -35.73 -53.12 31.51
C TYR A 869 -36.64 -53.09 32.75
N LEU A 870 -37.95 -53.34 32.62
CA LEU A 870 -38.88 -53.28 33.74
C LEU A 870 -38.56 -54.29 34.84
N LYS A 871 -37.97 -55.44 34.49
CA LYS A 871 -37.45 -56.42 35.47
C LYS A 871 -36.30 -55.87 36.32
N THR A 872 -35.42 -55.05 35.73
CA THR A 872 -34.31 -54.43 36.46
C THR A 872 -34.79 -53.31 37.38
N VAL A 873 -35.86 -52.60 37.01
CA VAL A 873 -36.44 -51.54 37.84
C VAL A 873 -37.27 -52.11 38.99
N SER A 874 -37.92 -53.27 38.79
CA SER A 874 -38.69 -53.96 39.85
C SER A 874 -37.86 -54.69 40.91
N THR A 875 -36.53 -54.78 40.74
CA THR A 875 -35.61 -55.42 41.70
C THR A 875 -34.93 -54.44 42.65
N ASP A 876 -35.10 -53.13 42.44
CA ASP A 876 -34.53 -52.05 43.26
C ASP A 876 -35.57 -51.37 44.19
N GLU A 877 -36.82 -51.86 44.21
CA GLU A 877 -37.86 -51.59 45.23
C GLU A 877 -37.93 -52.74 46.25
#